data_AF-A0AAF0EWQ7-F1
#
_entry.id   AF-A0AAF0EWQ7-F1
#
_cell.length_a   1.000
_cell.length_b   1.000
_cell.length_c   1.000
_cell.angle_alpha   90.00
_cell.angle_beta   90.00
_cell.angle_gamma   90.00
#
_symmetry.space_group_name_H-M   'P 1'
#
loop_
_entity.id
_entity.type
_entity.pdbx_description
1 polymer ?
#
loop_
_entity_poly.entity_id
_entity_poly.type
_entity_poly.pdbx_seq_one_letter_code
_entity_poly.pdbx_strand_id
1 'polypeptide(L)'
;MTLADILLSEDREHTQTLGICLEYVIEHSVLAELLGLCAADEPEGVMRELILMCARLVHGMGTHFLTHNGNAQALTQLIHHGMCRRDSPSGMLGRTETTVADALLLLVQELMCRLADTPQLMLLYLELSPPSSREEGRLELLTFLTSHVLSPAWAGFYARGALAVLVRQQAQLASEGHKYAVRYLLGADLPEALTAAASAAYGLLPTHIELEYTEISGLASHIIATRKYKCCAAIHLAPQGAVLQLCALIDTLWLIEQVLDACSISGDSDVQDMFEQLQTDVLHAIRTAFVERILAPAAGAAAIADQSAAAVILYHTCMLQVLRSSGKLVAAICRTDTDQRDMYELLTDAMRSDTDHELQSLAFYAAALHSRCIATADSRDAPAYIPPLDAWPITSLAAIVQSLQSLHFSAALGARYDAHLSSVLQTWSAENSDESLQRVYALGSGRVAFRPRTQVCISGDDYFIAELLERLLHFFTFEPSSNLRTIDTISALCRIPFLSMQGLFCGPAPIITFVLYMLSLQAQAYINNVPDLAFFLGQRKNQSDALRVSSRSAQKTDTLQPSFLPDQTVDDALKRIENEYINCGWMPSPDARSLMTSAKIETRTQTSEGTFTHGAPQLYVSVKPCAPRATGQWSALSSGFGIRAPLSELLDNMILLEEAIIEFVCILYARRIHGCDLYIS
;
A
#
# COMPACT_ATOMS: atom_id res chain seq x y z
N MET A 1 -25.51 40.41 -2.07
CA MET A 1 -26.33 39.27 -2.51
C MET A 1 -26.21 39.20 -4.01
N THR A 2 -25.53 38.19 -4.52
CA THR A 2 -25.30 37.96 -5.96
C THR A 2 -26.49 37.26 -6.58
N LEU A 3 -26.63 37.27 -7.91
CA LEU A 3 -27.67 36.51 -8.62
C LEU A 3 -27.68 35.03 -8.20
N ALA A 4 -26.50 34.43 -8.06
CA ALA A 4 -26.36 33.05 -7.60
C ALA A 4 -26.90 32.85 -6.17
N ASP A 5 -26.66 33.79 -5.25
CA ASP A 5 -27.17 33.68 -3.88
C ASP A 5 -28.71 33.67 -3.85
N ILE A 6 -29.34 34.47 -4.72
CA ILE A 6 -30.81 34.55 -4.84
C ILE A 6 -31.36 33.23 -5.35
N LEU A 7 -30.84 32.74 -6.48
CA LEU A 7 -31.30 31.50 -7.10
C LEU A 7 -31.10 30.29 -6.17
N LEU A 8 -29.95 30.22 -5.49
CA LEU A 8 -29.67 29.16 -4.52
C LEU A 8 -30.58 29.23 -3.28
N SER A 9 -30.93 30.43 -2.83
CA SER A 9 -31.88 30.58 -1.72
C SER A 9 -33.29 30.14 -2.11
N GLU A 10 -33.73 30.48 -3.32
CA GLU A 10 -35.06 30.15 -3.83
C GLU A 10 -35.22 28.64 -4.08
N ASP A 11 -34.20 27.99 -4.66
CA ASP A 11 -34.19 26.53 -4.92
C ASP A 11 -34.25 25.72 -3.62
N ARG A 12 -33.63 26.21 -2.54
CA ARG A 12 -33.71 25.58 -1.20
C ARG A 12 -35.11 25.68 -0.59
N GLU A 13 -35.84 26.76 -0.88
CA GLU A 13 -37.20 26.97 -0.38
C GLU A 13 -38.23 26.15 -1.17
N HIS A 14 -38.01 25.93 -2.46
CA HIS A 14 -38.97 25.30 -3.38
C HIS A 14 -38.48 23.94 -3.93
N THR A 15 -38.24 22.97 -3.05
CA THR A 15 -37.64 21.66 -3.40
C THR A 15 -38.40 20.78 -4.41
N GLN A 16 -39.65 21.09 -4.77
CA GLN A 16 -40.47 20.28 -5.70
C GLN A 16 -40.97 21.06 -6.93
N THR A 17 -40.73 22.37 -7.01
CA THR A 17 -41.20 23.24 -8.09
C THR A 17 -40.12 24.26 -8.43
N LEU A 18 -39.96 24.61 -9.71
CA LEU A 18 -39.05 25.72 -10.07
C LEU A 18 -39.53 26.99 -9.36
N GLY A 19 -38.61 27.67 -8.66
CA GLY A 19 -38.88 28.99 -8.10
C GLY A 19 -39.12 30.02 -9.21
N ILE A 20 -39.79 31.13 -8.89
CA ILE A 20 -40.20 32.15 -9.88
C ILE A 20 -38.96 32.76 -10.56
N CYS A 21 -37.88 32.97 -9.83
CA CYS A 21 -36.65 33.52 -10.40
C CYS A 21 -35.94 32.49 -11.29
N LEU A 22 -35.91 31.22 -10.87
CA LEU A 22 -35.32 30.16 -11.69
C LEU A 22 -36.12 29.89 -12.96
N GLU A 23 -37.46 29.90 -12.89
CA GLU A 23 -38.35 29.78 -14.05
C GLU A 23 -38.11 30.94 -15.02
N TYR A 24 -38.02 32.17 -14.52
CA TYR A 24 -37.68 33.33 -15.35
C TYR A 24 -36.32 33.19 -16.05
N VAL A 25 -35.28 32.79 -15.31
CA VAL A 25 -33.92 32.58 -15.85
C VAL A 25 -33.93 31.55 -16.98
N ILE A 26 -34.71 30.49 -16.80
CA ILE A 26 -34.86 29.39 -17.75
C ILE A 26 -35.64 29.85 -18.99
N GLU A 27 -36.81 30.46 -18.83
CA GLU A 27 -37.67 30.91 -19.93
C GLU A 27 -37.00 31.94 -20.82
N HIS A 28 -36.21 32.85 -20.22
CA HIS A 28 -35.57 33.96 -20.94
C HIS A 28 -34.12 33.64 -21.34
N SER A 29 -33.63 32.41 -21.14
CA SER A 29 -32.27 31.99 -21.48
C SER A 29 -31.19 32.95 -20.97
N VAL A 30 -31.36 33.48 -19.76
CA VAL A 30 -30.54 34.57 -19.20
C VAL A 30 -29.05 34.21 -19.19
N LEU A 31 -28.70 32.94 -18.95
CA LEU A 31 -27.32 32.48 -18.96
C LEU A 31 -26.66 32.61 -20.35
N ALA A 32 -27.40 32.37 -21.43
CA ALA A 32 -26.89 32.53 -22.79
C ALA A 32 -26.69 34.01 -23.15
N GLU A 33 -27.60 34.89 -22.72
CA GLU A 33 -27.43 36.34 -22.89
C GLU A 33 -26.21 36.86 -22.11
N LEU A 34 -26.04 36.42 -20.86
CA LEU A 34 -24.86 36.75 -20.06
C LEU A 34 -23.57 36.27 -20.70
N LEU A 35 -23.56 35.05 -21.26
CA LEU A 35 -22.43 34.55 -22.04
C LEU A 35 -22.11 35.45 -23.22
N GLY A 36 -23.13 35.88 -23.98
CA GLY A 36 -22.97 36.80 -25.11
C GLY A 36 -22.36 38.14 -24.71
N LEU A 37 -22.80 38.71 -23.57
CA LEU A 37 -22.26 39.96 -23.03
C LEU A 37 -20.83 39.81 -22.51
N CYS A 38 -20.51 38.66 -21.90
CA CYS A 38 -19.19 38.39 -21.34
C CYS A 38 -18.20 37.86 -22.38
N ALA A 39 -18.64 37.54 -23.60
CA ALA A 39 -17.83 36.86 -24.62
C ALA A 39 -16.54 37.62 -24.97
N ALA A 40 -16.59 38.96 -24.95
CA ALA A 40 -15.43 39.83 -25.17
C ALA A 40 -14.48 39.88 -23.97
N ASP A 41 -14.92 39.49 -22.77
CA ASP A 41 -14.21 39.68 -21.49
C ASP A 41 -13.78 41.13 -21.25
N GLU A 42 -14.74 42.05 -21.44
CA GLU A 42 -14.55 43.48 -21.20
C GLU A 42 -15.57 43.97 -20.14
N PRO A 43 -15.11 44.39 -18.93
CA PRO A 43 -13.73 44.43 -18.45
C PRO A 43 -13.09 43.03 -18.26
N GLU A 44 -11.75 42.98 -18.26
CA GLU A 44 -10.97 41.74 -18.14
C GLU A 44 -11.32 40.96 -16.86
N GLY A 45 -11.51 39.65 -16.97
CA GLY A 45 -11.88 38.76 -15.87
C GLY A 45 -13.38 38.60 -15.62
N VAL A 46 -14.26 39.30 -16.34
CA VAL A 46 -15.72 39.12 -16.23
C VAL A 46 -16.17 37.75 -16.69
N MET A 47 -15.55 37.19 -17.74
CA MET A 47 -15.78 35.81 -18.18
C MET A 47 -15.43 34.82 -17.06
N ARG A 48 -14.33 35.05 -16.34
CA ARG A 48 -13.94 34.22 -15.20
C ARG A 48 -15.00 34.26 -14.11
N GLU A 49 -15.51 35.43 -13.75
CA GLU A 49 -16.57 35.57 -12.74
C GLU A 49 -17.89 34.93 -13.19
N LEU A 50 -18.24 35.01 -14.48
CA LEU A 50 -19.39 34.28 -15.04
C LEU A 50 -19.22 32.76 -14.86
N ILE A 51 -18.03 32.22 -15.17
CA ILE A 51 -17.74 30.79 -15.00
C ILE A 51 -17.84 30.38 -13.53
N LEU A 52 -17.30 31.18 -12.61
CA LEU A 52 -17.38 30.91 -11.17
C LEU A 52 -18.83 30.98 -10.65
N MET A 53 -19.63 31.91 -11.16
CA MET A 53 -21.06 31.97 -10.86
C MET A 53 -21.76 30.70 -11.33
N CYS A 54 -21.53 30.28 -12.57
CA CYS A 54 -22.07 29.03 -13.11
C CYS A 54 -21.63 27.81 -12.30
N ALA A 55 -20.37 27.74 -11.87
CA ALA A 55 -19.87 26.64 -11.04
C ALA A 55 -20.62 26.54 -9.71
N ARG A 56 -20.89 27.69 -9.05
CA ARG A 56 -21.70 27.74 -7.82
C ARG A 56 -23.15 27.30 -8.05
N LEU A 57 -23.75 27.70 -9.17
CA LEU A 57 -25.11 27.28 -9.54
C LEU A 57 -25.19 25.77 -9.79
N VAL A 58 -24.24 25.22 -10.55
CA VAL A 58 -24.15 23.77 -10.83
C VAL A 58 -23.95 22.98 -9.53
N HIS A 59 -23.07 23.45 -8.64
CA HIS A 59 -22.83 22.82 -7.34
C HIS A 59 -24.10 22.79 -6.47
N GLY A 60 -24.81 23.92 -6.38
CA GLY A 60 -25.82 24.13 -5.36
C GLY A 60 -27.27 23.85 -5.77
N MET A 61 -27.60 23.85 -7.06
CA MET A 61 -28.99 23.71 -7.52
C MET A 61 -29.43 22.25 -7.77
N GLY A 62 -30.74 22.03 -7.70
CA GLY A 62 -31.40 20.75 -7.97
C GLY A 62 -31.17 20.22 -9.40
N THR A 63 -31.43 18.92 -9.60
CA THR A 63 -31.21 18.22 -10.89
C THR A 63 -32.04 18.80 -12.04
N HIS A 64 -33.20 19.39 -11.75
CA HIS A 64 -34.07 20.05 -12.73
C HIS A 64 -33.35 21.15 -13.52
N PHE A 65 -32.44 21.89 -12.88
CA PHE A 65 -31.64 22.91 -13.54
C PHE A 65 -30.77 22.35 -14.68
N LEU A 66 -30.12 21.21 -14.42
CA LEU A 66 -29.20 20.55 -15.35
C LEU A 66 -29.94 19.76 -16.43
N THR A 67 -31.19 19.34 -16.19
CA THR A 67 -32.05 18.69 -17.19
C THR A 67 -32.57 19.67 -18.24
N HIS A 68 -32.64 20.96 -17.94
CA HIS A 68 -33.24 21.92 -18.84
C HIS A 68 -32.31 22.22 -20.03
N ASN A 69 -32.78 21.95 -21.25
CA ASN A 69 -31.99 22.04 -22.47
C ASN A 69 -31.34 23.42 -22.67
N GLY A 70 -32.04 24.51 -22.35
CA GLY A 70 -31.49 25.88 -22.45
C GLY A 70 -30.29 26.12 -21.52
N ASN A 71 -30.31 25.57 -20.30
CA ASN A 71 -29.19 25.70 -19.37
C ASN A 71 -28.03 24.79 -19.79
N ALA A 72 -28.32 23.55 -20.18
CA ALA A 72 -27.32 22.62 -20.68
C ALA A 72 -26.62 23.18 -21.93
N GLN A 73 -27.36 23.83 -22.83
CA GLN A 73 -26.81 24.54 -23.99
C GLN A 73 -25.93 25.72 -23.57
N ALA A 74 -26.40 26.58 -22.67
CA ALA A 74 -25.61 27.72 -22.19
C ALA A 74 -24.31 27.26 -21.49
N LEU A 75 -24.36 26.21 -20.67
CA LEU A 75 -23.20 25.61 -20.02
C LEU A 75 -22.22 25.00 -21.04
N THR A 76 -22.73 24.27 -22.03
CA THR A 76 -21.90 23.67 -23.09
C THR A 76 -21.23 24.74 -23.94
N GLN A 77 -21.95 25.81 -24.30
CA GLN A 77 -21.41 26.95 -25.02
C GLN A 77 -20.37 27.71 -24.20
N LEU A 78 -20.61 27.91 -22.91
CA LEU A 78 -19.65 28.52 -21.99
C LEU A 78 -18.36 27.71 -21.91
N ILE A 79 -18.49 26.37 -21.79
CA ILE A 79 -17.34 25.47 -21.78
C ILE A 79 -16.58 25.54 -23.10
N HIS A 80 -17.27 25.45 -24.24
CA HIS A 80 -16.67 25.56 -25.57
C HIS A 80 -15.94 26.90 -25.77
N HIS A 81 -16.60 28.02 -25.45
CA HIS A 81 -16.01 29.36 -25.56
C HIS A 81 -14.78 29.52 -24.66
N GLY A 82 -14.84 28.98 -23.44
CA GLY A 82 -13.72 28.96 -22.51
C GLY A 82 -12.54 28.12 -23.02
N MET A 83 -12.80 26.99 -23.68
CA MET A 83 -11.76 26.13 -24.28
C MET A 83 -11.10 26.77 -25.51
N CYS A 84 -11.86 27.46 -26.37
CA CYS A 84 -11.35 28.06 -27.62
C CYS A 84 -10.49 29.32 -27.42
N ARG A 85 -10.56 30.00 -26.27
CA ARG A 85 -9.76 31.22 -25.99
C ARG A 85 -8.29 30.96 -25.60
N ARG A 86 -7.78 29.76 -25.84
CA ARG A 86 -6.47 29.26 -25.36
C ARG A 86 -5.23 29.94 -25.95
N ASP A 87 -5.38 30.83 -26.94
CA ASP A 87 -4.25 31.33 -27.77
C ASP A 87 -3.70 32.72 -27.42
N SER A 88 -3.97 33.29 -26.24
CA SER A 88 -3.30 34.55 -25.83
C SER A 88 -2.26 34.29 -24.74
N PRO A 89 -0.95 34.23 -25.07
CA PRO A 89 0.11 34.16 -24.08
C PRO A 89 0.29 35.55 -23.46
N SER A 90 -0.53 35.88 -22.47
CA SER A 90 -0.25 37.01 -21.59
C SER A 90 0.90 36.60 -20.67
N GLY A 91 2.12 36.88 -21.14
CA GLY A 91 3.33 36.77 -20.35
C GLY A 91 3.36 37.76 -19.18
N MET A 92 4.33 37.49 -18.29
CA MET A 92 4.81 38.31 -17.17
C MET A 92 4.15 38.07 -15.80
N LEU A 93 4.81 37.17 -15.05
CA LEU A 93 5.21 37.31 -13.64
C LEU A 93 4.12 37.63 -12.59
N GLY A 94 3.76 36.60 -11.81
CA GLY A 94 3.67 36.75 -10.36
C GLY A 94 2.32 37.14 -9.75
N ARG A 95 1.18 36.92 -10.42
CA ARG A 95 -0.14 37.07 -9.77
C ARG A 95 -0.74 35.73 -9.38
N THR A 96 -1.08 35.60 -8.11
CA THR A 96 -1.85 34.53 -7.45
C THR A 96 -3.34 34.54 -7.85
N GLU A 97 -3.67 34.98 -9.06
CA GLU A 97 -5.05 35.08 -9.55
C GLU A 97 -5.37 33.83 -10.38
N THR A 98 -6.34 33.03 -9.92
CA THR A 98 -6.88 31.88 -10.67
C THR A 98 -7.26 32.29 -12.08
N THR A 99 -6.81 31.55 -13.09
CA THR A 99 -7.05 31.85 -14.51
C THR A 99 -8.48 31.48 -14.94
N VAL A 100 -8.89 31.91 -16.14
CA VAL A 100 -10.13 31.44 -16.79
C VAL A 100 -10.13 29.91 -16.92
N ALA A 101 -8.98 29.30 -17.21
CA ALA A 101 -8.83 27.86 -17.29
C ALA A 101 -9.06 27.16 -15.94
N ASP A 102 -8.57 27.73 -14.84
CA ASP A 102 -8.80 27.19 -13.49
C ASP A 102 -10.28 27.27 -13.10
N ALA A 103 -10.94 28.39 -13.41
CA ALA A 103 -12.38 28.53 -13.20
C ALA A 103 -13.18 27.54 -14.05
N LEU A 104 -12.76 27.32 -15.30
CA LEU A 104 -13.40 26.36 -16.20
C LEU A 104 -13.24 24.93 -15.69
N LEU A 105 -12.06 24.55 -15.18
CA LEU A 105 -11.83 23.25 -14.57
C LEU A 105 -12.69 23.03 -13.32
N LEU A 106 -12.89 24.07 -12.51
CA LEU A 106 -13.82 24.01 -11.37
C LEU A 106 -15.26 23.79 -11.86
N LEU A 107 -15.73 24.56 -12.85
CA LEU A 107 -17.07 24.37 -13.43
C LEU A 107 -17.25 22.96 -13.97
N VAL A 108 -16.28 22.45 -14.72
CA VAL A 108 -16.31 21.09 -15.27
C VAL A 108 -16.30 20.05 -14.16
N GLN A 109 -15.50 20.21 -13.11
CA GLN A 109 -15.50 19.31 -11.95
C GLN A 109 -16.86 19.30 -11.26
N GLU A 110 -17.45 20.46 -10.99
CA GLU A 110 -18.77 20.54 -10.35
C GLU A 110 -19.84 19.88 -11.24
N LEU A 111 -19.81 20.15 -12.54
CA LEU A 111 -20.70 19.50 -13.50
C LEU A 111 -20.53 17.98 -13.46
N MET A 112 -19.29 17.48 -13.51
CA MET A 112 -19.01 16.05 -13.43
C MET A 112 -19.49 15.43 -12.12
N CYS A 113 -19.27 16.09 -10.97
CA CYS A 113 -19.80 15.63 -9.69
C CYS A 113 -21.32 15.46 -9.73
N ARG A 114 -22.05 16.38 -10.36
CA ARG A 114 -23.52 16.26 -10.52
C ARG A 114 -23.89 15.15 -11.51
N LEU A 115 -23.16 15.01 -12.61
CA LEU A 115 -23.39 13.95 -13.59
C LEU A 115 -23.09 12.55 -13.05
N ALA A 116 -22.20 12.43 -12.05
CA ALA A 116 -21.88 11.15 -11.42
C ALA A 116 -23.11 10.48 -10.80
N ASP A 117 -24.05 11.27 -10.27
CA ASP A 117 -25.28 10.80 -9.64
C ASP A 117 -26.40 10.48 -10.66
N THR A 118 -26.27 10.97 -11.91
CA THR A 118 -27.31 10.88 -12.94
C THR A 118 -26.70 10.62 -14.34
N PRO A 119 -26.37 9.37 -14.69
CA PRO A 119 -25.73 9.00 -15.97
C PRO A 119 -26.48 9.47 -17.21
N GLN A 120 -27.81 9.46 -17.16
CA GLN A 120 -28.68 9.85 -18.27
C GLN A 120 -28.50 11.32 -18.68
N LEU A 121 -28.11 12.20 -17.75
CA LEU A 121 -27.80 13.59 -18.07
C LEU A 121 -26.57 13.70 -18.99
N MET A 122 -25.63 12.77 -18.91
CA MET A 122 -24.45 12.78 -19.77
C MET A 122 -24.85 12.66 -21.26
N LEU A 123 -25.94 11.95 -21.59
CA LEU A 123 -26.45 11.87 -22.96
C LEU A 123 -26.80 13.25 -23.50
N LEU A 124 -27.47 14.09 -22.71
CA LEU A 124 -27.81 15.46 -23.10
C LEU A 124 -26.56 16.26 -23.46
N TYR A 125 -25.51 16.21 -22.63
CA TYR A 125 -24.27 16.97 -22.88
C TYR A 125 -23.46 16.41 -24.06
N LEU A 126 -23.47 15.09 -24.28
CA LEU A 126 -22.87 14.48 -25.48
C LEU A 126 -23.66 14.87 -26.76
N GLU A 127 -24.99 14.92 -26.67
CA GLU A 127 -25.90 15.37 -27.73
C GLU A 127 -25.93 16.89 -27.94
N LEU A 128 -25.22 17.67 -27.12
CA LEU A 128 -25.03 19.10 -27.31
C LEU A 128 -23.61 19.45 -27.80
N SER A 129 -22.72 18.46 -27.86
CA SER A 129 -21.36 18.66 -28.40
C SER A 129 -21.40 19.01 -29.91
N PRO A 130 -20.48 19.83 -30.44
CA PRO A 130 -20.54 20.28 -31.84
C PRO A 130 -20.56 19.10 -32.83
N PRO A 131 -21.29 19.20 -33.97
CA PRO A 131 -21.39 18.12 -34.93
C PRO A 131 -20.04 17.72 -35.54
N SER A 132 -19.12 18.67 -35.74
CA SER A 132 -17.74 18.41 -36.18
C SER A 132 -16.99 17.48 -35.24
N SER A 133 -17.17 17.65 -33.93
CA SER A 133 -16.52 16.86 -32.88
C SER A 133 -17.12 15.44 -32.82
N ARG A 134 -18.38 15.25 -33.24
CA ARG A 134 -19.04 13.93 -33.35
C ARG A 134 -18.57 13.12 -34.55
N GLU A 135 -18.34 13.79 -35.69
CA GLU A 135 -17.88 13.14 -36.92
C GLU A 135 -16.43 12.67 -36.82
N GLU A 136 -15.57 13.44 -36.13
CA GLU A 136 -14.17 13.07 -35.87
C GLU A 136 -13.99 12.11 -34.67
N GLY A 137 -15.06 11.83 -33.91
CA GLY A 137 -14.97 11.02 -32.70
C GLY A 137 -14.13 11.66 -31.59
N ARG A 138 -13.98 13.00 -31.59
CA ARG A 138 -13.18 13.75 -30.62
C ARG A 138 -14.09 14.53 -29.68
N LEU A 139 -14.04 14.19 -28.40
CA LEU A 139 -14.72 14.97 -27.38
C LEU A 139 -13.78 16.09 -26.89
N GLU A 140 -14.08 17.34 -27.22
CA GLU A 140 -13.24 18.49 -26.82
C GLU A 140 -12.99 18.57 -25.31
N LEU A 141 -14.01 18.22 -24.52
CA LEU A 141 -13.90 18.14 -23.07
C LEU A 141 -12.86 17.11 -22.62
N LEU A 142 -12.78 15.97 -23.31
CA LEU A 142 -11.79 14.93 -23.03
C LEU A 142 -10.38 15.46 -23.34
N THR A 143 -10.18 16.11 -24.49
CA THR A 143 -8.90 16.75 -24.86
C THR A 143 -8.51 17.88 -23.90
N PHE A 144 -9.48 18.68 -23.47
CA PHE A 144 -9.27 19.74 -22.49
C PHE A 144 -8.83 19.18 -21.14
N LEU A 145 -9.50 18.13 -20.64
CA LEU A 145 -9.16 17.50 -19.38
C LEU A 145 -7.79 16.82 -19.45
N THR A 146 -7.50 16.05 -20.50
CA THR A 146 -6.22 15.34 -20.67
C THR A 146 -5.03 16.31 -20.69
N SER A 147 -5.18 17.47 -21.36
CA SER A 147 -4.14 18.51 -21.38
C SER A 147 -3.89 19.22 -20.03
N HIS A 148 -4.76 19.06 -19.03
CA HIS A 148 -4.60 19.65 -17.69
C HIS A 148 -4.33 18.63 -16.59
N VAL A 149 -4.26 17.32 -16.90
CA VAL A 149 -3.97 16.25 -15.94
C VAL A 149 -2.67 16.52 -15.16
N LEU A 150 -1.68 17.16 -15.80
CA LEU A 150 -0.38 17.45 -15.21
C LEU A 150 -0.30 18.72 -14.36
N SER A 151 -1.37 19.51 -14.28
CA SER A 151 -1.30 20.77 -13.52
C SER A 151 -1.04 20.49 -12.03
N PRO A 152 -0.04 21.14 -11.40
CA PRO A 152 0.41 20.81 -10.03
C PRO A 152 -0.51 21.35 -8.93
N ALA A 153 -1.53 22.13 -9.28
CA ALA A 153 -2.43 22.82 -8.35
C ALA A 153 -3.85 22.22 -8.36
N TRP A 154 -4.80 22.96 -7.77
CA TRP A 154 -6.24 22.63 -7.79
C TRP A 154 -6.75 22.28 -9.18
N ALA A 155 -6.26 22.97 -10.22
CA ALA A 155 -6.57 22.70 -11.61
C ALA A 155 -6.34 21.23 -12.01
N GLY A 156 -5.19 20.65 -11.66
CA GLY A 156 -4.91 19.24 -12.00
C GLY A 156 -5.76 18.28 -11.16
N PHE A 157 -5.99 18.60 -9.89
CA PHE A 157 -6.89 17.80 -9.03
C PHE A 157 -8.32 17.75 -9.61
N TYR A 158 -8.85 18.89 -10.05
CA TYR A 158 -10.14 18.99 -10.73
C TYR A 158 -10.13 18.27 -12.08
N ALA A 159 -9.07 18.45 -12.89
CA ALA A 159 -8.95 17.76 -14.17
C ALA A 159 -8.99 16.23 -14.00
N ARG A 160 -8.21 15.69 -13.06
CA ARG A 160 -8.14 14.25 -12.77
C ARG A 160 -9.45 13.72 -12.20
N GLY A 161 -10.10 14.46 -11.30
CA GLY A 161 -11.42 14.11 -10.77
C GLY A 161 -12.50 14.05 -11.85
N ALA A 162 -12.59 15.10 -12.66
CA ALA A 162 -13.56 15.23 -13.73
C ALA A 162 -13.37 14.16 -14.80
N LEU A 163 -12.11 13.88 -15.18
CA LEU A 163 -11.79 12.86 -16.17
C LEU A 163 -12.17 11.46 -15.70
N ALA A 164 -11.90 11.11 -14.44
CA ALA A 164 -12.29 9.81 -13.87
C ALA A 164 -13.82 9.61 -13.92
N VAL A 165 -14.59 10.65 -13.62
CA VAL A 165 -16.06 10.60 -13.70
C VAL A 165 -16.52 10.50 -15.16
N LEU A 166 -15.99 11.33 -16.05
CA LEU A 166 -16.35 11.33 -17.47
C LEU A 166 -16.18 9.94 -18.10
N VAL A 167 -15.02 9.31 -17.89
CA VAL A 167 -14.73 7.96 -18.42
C VAL A 167 -15.68 6.93 -17.83
N ARG A 168 -15.95 6.97 -16.51
CA ARG A 168 -16.90 6.06 -15.86
C ARG A 168 -18.31 6.19 -16.42
N GLN A 169 -18.79 7.42 -16.60
CA GLN A 169 -20.13 7.68 -17.12
C GLN A 169 -20.25 7.25 -18.59
N GLN A 170 -19.23 7.50 -19.42
CA GLN A 170 -19.20 7.00 -20.79
C GLN A 170 -19.17 5.48 -20.85
N ALA A 171 -18.43 4.82 -19.95
CA ALA A 171 -18.40 3.37 -19.85
C ALA A 171 -19.76 2.78 -19.43
N GLN A 172 -20.42 3.41 -18.47
CA GLN A 172 -21.77 3.02 -18.06
C GLN A 172 -22.78 3.17 -19.20
N LEU A 173 -22.81 4.32 -19.88
CA LEU A 173 -23.71 4.52 -21.02
C LEU A 173 -23.48 3.51 -22.15
N ALA A 174 -22.23 3.16 -22.41
CA ALA A 174 -21.88 2.13 -23.37
C ALA A 174 -22.45 0.76 -22.99
N SER A 175 -22.37 0.39 -21.70
CA SER A 175 -22.96 -0.85 -21.19
C SER A 175 -24.49 -0.86 -21.29
N GLU A 176 -25.13 0.32 -21.24
CA GLU A 176 -26.57 0.52 -21.39
C GLU A 176 -27.03 0.56 -22.87
N GLY A 177 -26.11 0.39 -23.84
CA GLY A 177 -26.42 0.27 -25.27
C GLY A 177 -26.03 1.48 -26.12
N HIS A 178 -25.52 2.57 -25.52
CA HIS A 178 -25.05 3.75 -26.24
C HIS A 178 -23.60 3.57 -26.75
N LYS A 179 -23.39 2.64 -27.68
CA LYS A 179 -22.05 2.23 -28.19
C LYS A 179 -21.17 3.39 -28.69
N TYR A 180 -21.76 4.50 -29.15
CA TYR A 180 -21.00 5.67 -29.61
C TYR A 180 -20.23 6.37 -28.49
N ALA A 181 -20.61 6.20 -27.21
CA ALA A 181 -19.90 6.78 -26.08
C ALA A 181 -18.46 6.24 -25.96
N VAL A 182 -18.24 4.96 -26.30
CA VAL A 182 -16.90 4.32 -26.28
C VAL A 182 -15.99 4.89 -27.37
N ARG A 183 -16.55 5.28 -28.52
CA ARG A 183 -15.75 5.80 -29.65
C ARG A 183 -14.98 7.05 -29.28
N TYR A 184 -15.52 7.89 -28.41
CA TYR A 184 -14.80 9.07 -27.90
C TYR A 184 -13.59 8.71 -27.04
N LEU A 185 -13.68 7.61 -26.28
CA LEU A 185 -12.57 7.12 -25.46
C LEU A 185 -11.46 6.49 -26.32
N LEU A 186 -11.84 5.75 -27.36
CA LEU A 186 -10.90 5.10 -28.29
C LEU A 186 -10.27 6.09 -29.27
N GLY A 187 -11.00 7.13 -29.69
CA GLY A 187 -10.50 8.16 -30.60
C GLY A 187 -9.62 9.21 -29.95
N ALA A 188 -9.49 9.18 -28.62
CA ALA A 188 -8.59 10.04 -27.88
C ALA A 188 -7.25 9.36 -27.64
N ASP A 189 -6.16 10.13 -27.66
CA ASP A 189 -4.82 9.69 -27.26
C ASP A 189 -4.72 9.53 -25.73
N LEU A 190 -5.74 8.90 -25.12
CA LEU A 190 -5.89 8.75 -23.68
C LEU A 190 -4.76 7.91 -23.06
N PRO A 191 -4.36 6.74 -23.61
CA PRO A 191 -3.21 5.98 -23.10
C PRO A 191 -1.92 6.80 -23.06
N GLU A 192 -1.65 7.57 -24.12
CA GLU A 192 -0.47 8.42 -24.25
C GLU A 192 -0.50 9.58 -23.26
N ALA A 193 -1.64 10.28 -23.16
CA ALA A 193 -1.81 11.40 -22.25
C ALA A 193 -1.69 10.97 -20.77
N LEU A 194 -2.29 9.85 -20.39
CA LEU A 194 -2.20 9.31 -19.03
C LEU A 194 -0.77 8.89 -18.68
N THR A 195 -0.08 8.25 -19.63
CA THR A 195 1.30 7.80 -19.41
C THR A 195 2.26 8.98 -19.37
N ALA A 196 2.13 9.93 -20.29
CA ALA A 196 2.90 11.18 -20.27
C ALA A 196 2.68 11.94 -18.96
N ALA A 197 1.45 11.91 -18.42
CA ALA A 197 1.15 12.52 -17.13
C ALA A 197 1.84 11.81 -15.96
N ALA A 198 1.80 10.48 -15.89
CA ALA A 198 2.53 9.74 -14.85
C ALA A 198 4.05 9.98 -14.94
N SER A 199 4.60 9.92 -16.15
CA SER A 199 6.00 10.16 -16.45
C SER A 199 6.47 11.55 -16.05
N ALA A 200 5.73 12.60 -16.44
CA ALA A 200 6.09 13.97 -16.09
C ALA A 200 5.85 14.26 -14.59
N ALA A 201 4.81 13.71 -13.97
CA ALA A 201 4.60 13.85 -12.53
C ALA A 201 5.76 13.24 -11.73
N TYR A 202 6.28 12.08 -12.13
CA TYR A 202 7.46 11.49 -11.51
C TYR A 202 8.72 12.32 -11.78
N GLY A 203 8.90 12.81 -13.01
CA GLY A 203 10.05 13.65 -13.38
C GLY A 203 10.13 15.00 -12.64
N LEU A 204 9.03 15.47 -12.05
CA LEU A 204 9.00 16.66 -11.20
C LEU A 204 9.47 16.40 -9.76
N LEU A 205 9.55 15.13 -9.34
CA LEU A 205 9.95 14.79 -7.98
C LEU A 205 11.45 15.01 -7.75
N PRO A 206 11.84 15.45 -6.55
CA PRO A 206 13.25 15.59 -6.22
C PRO A 206 13.94 14.22 -6.19
N THR A 207 15.12 14.12 -6.80
CA THR A 207 15.92 12.89 -6.82
C THR A 207 16.67 12.63 -5.51
N HIS A 208 16.89 13.69 -4.73
CA HIS A 208 17.55 13.64 -3.42
C HIS A 208 16.58 14.19 -2.37
N ILE A 209 16.31 13.38 -1.36
CA ILE A 209 15.48 13.76 -0.22
C ILE A 209 16.14 13.30 1.07
N GLU A 210 15.91 14.08 2.12
CA GLU A 210 16.11 13.63 3.50
C GLU A 210 14.73 13.22 4.02
N LEU A 211 14.65 12.04 4.65
CA LEU A 211 13.42 11.55 5.23
C LEU A 211 13.10 12.41 6.46
N GLU A 212 11.92 13.03 6.47
CA GLU A 212 11.49 13.88 7.58
C GLU A 212 9.99 13.72 7.78
N TYR A 213 9.57 13.60 9.04
CA TYR A 213 8.15 13.59 9.36
C TYR A 213 7.53 14.98 9.13
N THR A 214 6.67 15.07 8.12
CA THR A 214 6.01 16.30 7.70
C THR A 214 4.51 16.26 7.95
N GLU A 215 3.98 17.31 8.58
CA GLU A 215 2.54 17.54 8.68
C GLU A 215 1.95 17.98 7.34
N ILE A 216 0.98 17.23 6.85
CA ILE A 216 0.36 17.47 5.54
C ILE A 216 -0.79 18.45 5.70
N SER A 217 -0.73 19.57 4.96
CA SER A 217 -1.73 20.64 5.00
C SER A 217 -2.17 21.07 3.59
N GLY A 218 -3.19 21.94 3.54
CA GLY A 218 -3.68 22.53 2.29
C GLY A 218 -4.22 21.51 1.28
N LEU A 219 -3.86 21.70 0.01
CA LEU A 219 -4.33 20.85 -1.10
C LEU A 219 -3.94 19.38 -0.93
N ALA A 220 -2.72 19.09 -0.45
CA ALA A 220 -2.28 17.71 -0.23
C ALA A 220 -3.18 16.97 0.79
N SER A 221 -3.51 17.63 1.90
CA SER A 221 -4.45 17.09 2.91
C SER A 221 -5.84 16.86 2.31
N HIS A 222 -6.31 17.82 1.49
CA HIS A 222 -7.59 17.69 0.80
C HIS A 222 -7.60 16.51 -0.19
N ILE A 223 -6.55 16.31 -0.99
CA ILE A 223 -6.43 15.18 -1.92
C ILE A 223 -6.52 13.86 -1.16
N ILE A 224 -5.73 13.71 -0.09
CA ILE A 224 -5.68 12.49 0.74
C ILE A 224 -7.07 12.20 1.34
N ALA A 225 -7.73 13.22 1.88
CA ALA A 225 -9.05 13.08 2.49
C ALA A 225 -10.13 12.73 1.45
N THR A 226 -10.19 13.47 0.34
CA THR A 226 -11.22 13.32 -0.70
C THR A 226 -11.10 12.00 -1.44
N ARG A 227 -9.89 11.56 -1.74
CA ARG A 227 -9.64 10.27 -2.41
C ARG A 227 -9.68 9.08 -1.45
N LYS A 228 -9.83 9.33 -0.14
CA LYS A 228 -9.79 8.32 0.93
C LYS A 228 -8.51 7.47 0.85
N TYR A 229 -7.36 8.10 0.63
CA TYR A 229 -6.04 7.46 0.72
C TYR A 229 -5.68 7.15 2.19
N LYS A 230 -6.58 6.49 2.92
CA LYS A 230 -6.48 6.18 4.35
C LYS A 230 -5.21 5.40 4.73
N CYS A 231 -4.47 4.91 3.73
CA CYS A 231 -3.35 3.99 3.88
C CYS A 231 -1.99 4.56 3.45
N CYS A 232 -1.89 5.79 2.95
CA CYS A 232 -0.59 6.32 2.47
C CYS A 232 0.22 6.91 3.64
N ALA A 233 0.63 6.08 4.60
CA ALA A 233 1.41 6.55 5.75
C ALA A 233 2.81 7.06 5.35
N ALA A 234 3.37 6.52 4.26
CA ALA A 234 4.72 6.85 3.83
C ALA A 234 4.85 8.30 3.34
N ILE A 235 3.77 8.92 2.86
CA ILE A 235 3.82 10.31 2.38
C ILE A 235 4.22 11.32 3.47
N HIS A 236 4.01 10.97 4.75
CA HIS A 236 4.49 11.77 5.86
C HIS A 236 6.01 11.81 5.99
N LEU A 237 6.75 10.90 5.37
CA LEU A 237 8.21 10.89 5.35
C LEU A 237 8.80 11.76 4.24
N ALA A 238 7.96 12.31 3.36
CA ALA A 238 8.40 13.18 2.27
C ALA A 238 8.67 14.60 2.79
N PRO A 239 9.74 15.27 2.32
CA PRO A 239 10.01 16.66 2.70
C PRO A 239 8.89 17.58 2.20
N GLN A 240 8.60 18.66 2.94
CA GLN A 240 7.48 19.57 2.67
C GLN A 240 7.42 20.09 1.21
N GLY A 241 8.57 20.31 0.57
CA GLY A 241 8.65 20.75 -0.83
C GLY A 241 8.22 19.70 -1.86
N ALA A 242 8.28 18.41 -1.52
CA ALA A 242 7.96 17.30 -2.42
C ALA A 242 6.51 16.81 -2.28
N VAL A 243 5.85 17.06 -1.14
CA VAL A 243 4.53 16.49 -0.81
C VAL A 243 3.49 16.75 -1.91
N LEU A 244 3.40 17.97 -2.43
CA LEU A 244 2.39 18.31 -3.43
C LEU A 244 2.64 17.61 -4.79
N GLN A 245 3.91 17.51 -5.20
CA GLN A 245 4.31 16.81 -6.42
C GLN A 245 4.05 15.30 -6.28
N LEU A 246 4.35 14.73 -5.11
CA LEU A 246 4.06 13.34 -4.79
C LEU A 246 2.55 13.08 -4.77
N CYS A 247 1.75 13.99 -4.21
CA CYS A 247 0.29 13.97 -4.31
C CYS A 247 -0.19 13.98 -5.77
N ALA A 248 0.43 14.78 -6.64
CA ALA A 248 0.07 14.82 -8.06
C ALA A 248 0.37 13.49 -8.76
N LEU A 249 1.51 12.84 -8.46
CA LEU A 249 1.83 11.50 -8.97
C LEU A 249 0.80 10.46 -8.51
N ILE A 250 0.54 10.34 -7.20
CA ILE A 250 -0.40 9.33 -6.69
C ILE A 250 -1.85 9.58 -7.15
N ASP A 251 -2.27 10.85 -7.31
CA ASP A 251 -3.60 11.20 -7.84
C ASP A 251 -3.70 10.90 -9.35
N THR A 252 -2.59 10.98 -10.09
CA THR A 252 -2.51 10.54 -11.49
C THR A 252 -2.59 9.03 -11.61
N LEU A 253 -1.89 8.28 -10.77
CA LEU A 253 -1.98 6.81 -10.73
C LEU A 253 -3.38 6.34 -10.30
N TRP A 254 -4.00 7.04 -9.35
CA TRP A 254 -5.39 6.81 -8.98
C TRP A 254 -6.33 7.01 -10.18
N LEU A 255 -6.17 8.09 -10.94
CA LEU A 255 -6.95 8.33 -12.16
C LEU A 255 -6.80 7.17 -13.15
N ILE A 256 -5.57 6.72 -13.43
CA ILE A 256 -5.31 5.60 -14.35
C ILE A 256 -6.06 4.34 -13.85
N GLU A 257 -6.00 4.08 -12.55
CA GLU A 257 -6.74 2.96 -11.96
C GLU A 257 -8.27 3.12 -12.10
N GLN A 258 -8.81 4.33 -11.94
CA GLN A 258 -10.25 4.59 -12.17
C GLN A 258 -10.65 4.36 -13.63
N VAL A 259 -9.78 4.70 -14.59
CA VAL A 259 -10.00 4.46 -16.02
C VAL A 259 -10.03 2.95 -16.30
N LEU A 260 -9.05 2.20 -15.80
CA LEU A 260 -9.03 0.74 -15.96
C LEU A 260 -10.26 0.07 -15.35
N ASP A 261 -10.70 0.55 -14.19
CA ASP A 261 -11.92 0.09 -13.53
C ASP A 261 -13.19 0.35 -14.33
N ALA A 262 -13.32 1.57 -14.87
CA ALA A 262 -14.48 1.93 -15.69
C ALA A 262 -14.60 1.00 -16.90
N CYS A 263 -13.48 0.61 -17.49
CA CYS A 263 -13.42 -0.37 -18.58
C CYS A 263 -13.70 -1.82 -18.14
N SER A 264 -13.82 -2.10 -16.84
CA SER A 264 -14.16 -3.44 -16.34
C SER A 264 -15.67 -3.66 -16.17
N ILE A 265 -16.50 -2.67 -16.53
CA ILE A 265 -17.96 -2.77 -16.46
C ILE A 265 -18.45 -3.75 -17.52
N SER A 266 -19.26 -4.74 -17.11
CA SER A 266 -19.82 -5.74 -18.00
C SER A 266 -20.82 -5.12 -18.99
N GLY A 267 -20.64 -5.38 -20.29
CA GLY A 267 -21.55 -4.94 -21.35
C GLY A 267 -21.75 -5.97 -22.46
N ASP A 268 -22.29 -5.52 -23.58
CA ASP A 268 -22.36 -6.28 -24.85
C ASP A 268 -20.96 -6.74 -25.29
N SER A 269 -20.84 -7.88 -26.00
CA SER A 269 -19.55 -8.48 -26.35
C SER A 269 -18.65 -7.52 -27.12
N ASP A 270 -19.20 -6.77 -28.07
CA ASP A 270 -18.44 -5.79 -28.86
C ASP A 270 -17.85 -4.67 -28.00
N VAL A 271 -18.62 -4.22 -26.99
CA VAL A 271 -18.22 -3.13 -26.08
C VAL A 271 -17.16 -3.64 -25.11
N GLN A 272 -17.30 -4.89 -24.65
CA GLN A 272 -16.33 -5.56 -23.81
C GLN A 272 -14.98 -5.69 -24.52
N ASP A 273 -14.96 -6.14 -25.78
CA ASP A 273 -13.72 -6.26 -26.58
C ASP A 273 -13.03 -4.89 -26.73
N MET A 274 -13.80 -3.82 -26.98
CA MET A 274 -13.26 -2.46 -27.06
C MET A 274 -12.65 -1.98 -25.73
N PHE A 275 -13.27 -2.29 -24.61
CA PHE A 275 -12.73 -1.92 -23.30
C PHE A 275 -11.52 -2.76 -22.91
N GLU A 276 -11.48 -4.04 -23.25
CA GLU A 276 -10.32 -4.90 -23.03
C GLU A 276 -9.11 -4.43 -23.86
N GLN A 277 -9.35 -3.99 -25.10
CA GLN A 277 -8.32 -3.36 -25.92
C GLN A 277 -7.80 -2.07 -25.27
N LEU A 278 -8.69 -1.16 -24.85
CA LEU A 278 -8.28 0.08 -24.19
C LEU A 278 -7.50 -0.16 -22.89
N GLN A 279 -7.91 -1.14 -22.07
CA GLN A 279 -7.15 -1.54 -20.89
C GLN A 279 -5.76 -2.05 -21.24
N THR A 280 -5.66 -2.87 -22.28
CA THR A 280 -4.39 -3.43 -22.76
C THR A 280 -3.47 -2.31 -23.23
N ASP A 281 -4.00 -1.34 -23.99
CA ASP A 281 -3.23 -0.21 -24.51
C ASP A 281 -2.74 0.71 -23.38
N VAL A 282 -3.59 1.03 -22.40
CA VAL A 282 -3.19 1.82 -21.21
C VAL A 282 -2.10 1.10 -20.41
N LEU A 283 -2.27 -0.19 -20.13
CA LEU A 283 -1.28 -0.96 -19.36
C LEU A 283 0.04 -1.11 -20.12
N HIS A 284 -0.02 -1.33 -21.43
CA HIS A 284 1.16 -1.41 -22.29
C HIS A 284 1.91 -0.07 -22.37
N ALA A 285 1.19 1.04 -22.52
CA ALA A 285 1.78 2.38 -22.52
C ALA A 285 2.48 2.68 -21.18
N ILE A 286 1.81 2.43 -20.05
CA ILE A 286 2.40 2.62 -18.71
C ILE A 286 3.65 1.75 -18.53
N ARG A 287 3.59 0.48 -18.92
CA ARG A 287 4.73 -0.42 -18.79
C ARG A 287 5.94 0.07 -19.59
N THR A 288 5.73 0.37 -20.87
CA THR A 288 6.83 0.72 -21.79
C THR A 288 7.37 2.13 -21.59
N ALA A 289 6.52 3.12 -21.30
CA ALA A 289 6.93 4.52 -21.24
C ALA A 289 7.11 5.08 -19.82
N PHE A 290 6.52 4.45 -18.80
CA PHE A 290 6.73 4.84 -17.41
C PHE A 290 7.61 3.82 -16.65
N VAL A 291 7.26 2.54 -16.63
CA VAL A 291 8.00 1.54 -15.84
C VAL A 291 9.40 1.30 -16.41
N GLU A 292 9.51 0.89 -17.67
CA GLU A 292 10.78 0.51 -18.31
C GLU A 292 11.69 1.71 -18.60
N ARG A 293 11.12 2.89 -18.89
CA ARG A 293 11.89 4.08 -19.31
C ARG A 293 12.21 5.07 -18.19
N ILE A 294 11.48 5.02 -17.06
CA ILE A 294 11.64 5.99 -15.98
C ILE A 294 11.89 5.28 -14.66
N LEU A 295 10.99 4.41 -14.23
CA LEU A 295 11.07 3.80 -12.91
C LEU A 295 12.26 2.85 -12.77
N ALA A 296 12.44 1.91 -13.69
CA ALA A 296 13.55 0.96 -13.65
C ALA A 296 14.93 1.65 -13.76
N PRO A 297 15.18 2.59 -14.70
CA PRO A 297 16.42 3.36 -14.73
C PRO A 297 16.66 4.20 -13.48
N ALA A 298 15.61 4.79 -12.89
CA ALA A 298 15.74 5.54 -11.64
C ALA A 298 16.15 4.63 -10.48
N ALA A 299 15.61 3.41 -10.43
CA ALA A 299 15.99 2.40 -9.45
C ALA A 299 17.44 1.95 -9.61
N GLY A 300 17.86 1.63 -10.84
CA GLY A 300 19.22 1.19 -11.14
C GLY A 300 20.25 2.29 -10.86
N ALA A 301 19.92 3.54 -11.19
CA ALA A 301 20.77 4.69 -10.85
C ALA A 301 20.87 4.91 -9.33
N ALA A 302 19.77 4.69 -8.60
CA ALA A 302 19.75 4.83 -7.14
C ALA A 302 20.52 3.73 -6.41
N ALA A 303 20.55 2.51 -6.94
CA ALA A 303 21.34 1.42 -6.40
C ALA A 303 22.85 1.70 -6.48
N ILE A 304 23.29 2.50 -7.47
CA ILE A 304 24.71 2.86 -7.64
C ILE A 304 25.09 4.09 -6.81
N ALA A 305 24.19 5.07 -6.68
CA ALA A 305 24.51 6.40 -6.18
C ALA A 305 24.27 6.60 -4.67
N ASP A 306 23.66 5.63 -3.95
CA ASP A 306 23.20 5.63 -2.54
C ASP A 306 22.28 6.80 -2.13
N GLN A 307 22.67 8.05 -2.43
CA GLN A 307 22.02 9.30 -2.05
C GLN A 307 20.64 9.55 -2.70
N SER A 308 20.19 8.69 -3.63
CA SER A 308 18.85 8.74 -4.24
C SER A 308 17.97 7.54 -3.89
N ALA A 309 18.50 6.57 -3.13
CA ALA A 309 17.75 5.37 -2.74
C ALA A 309 16.51 5.71 -1.91
N ALA A 310 16.64 6.62 -0.94
CA ALA A 310 15.52 7.07 -0.10
C ALA A 310 14.37 7.66 -0.93
N ALA A 311 14.69 8.49 -1.93
CA ALA A 311 13.69 9.10 -2.80
C ALA A 311 12.92 8.04 -3.61
N VAL A 312 13.64 7.18 -4.33
CA VAL A 312 13.02 6.17 -5.19
C VAL A 312 12.19 5.17 -4.39
N ILE A 313 12.72 4.69 -3.25
CA ILE A 313 12.00 3.75 -2.38
C ILE A 313 10.76 4.42 -1.77
N LEU A 314 10.84 5.69 -1.34
CA LEU A 314 9.70 6.42 -0.80
C LEU A 314 8.60 6.58 -1.83
N TYR A 315 8.95 7.02 -3.04
CA TYR A 315 7.98 7.20 -4.11
C TYR A 315 7.34 5.87 -4.49
N HIS A 316 8.14 4.80 -4.62
CA HIS A 316 7.63 3.45 -4.86
C HIS A 316 6.64 3.00 -3.80
N THR A 317 6.99 3.21 -2.53
CA THR A 317 6.13 2.89 -1.39
C THR A 317 4.80 3.63 -1.47
N CYS A 318 4.82 4.93 -1.74
CA CYS A 318 3.61 5.75 -1.86
C CYS A 318 2.74 5.30 -3.05
N MET A 319 3.34 4.95 -4.19
CA MET A 319 2.62 4.41 -5.34
C MET A 319 1.88 3.12 -4.96
N LEU A 320 2.56 2.18 -4.30
CA LEU A 320 1.97 0.89 -3.91
C LEU A 320 0.93 1.00 -2.79
N GLN A 321 1.02 2.00 -1.89
CA GLN A 321 0.04 2.22 -0.83
C GLN A 321 -1.30 2.78 -1.34
N VAL A 322 -1.28 3.51 -2.45
CA VAL A 322 -2.46 4.18 -3.02
C VAL A 322 -3.20 3.29 -4.02
N LEU A 323 -2.48 2.43 -4.72
CA LEU A 323 -3.05 1.49 -5.67
C LEU A 323 -3.71 0.29 -4.96
N ARG A 324 -4.77 -0.25 -5.54
CA ARG A 324 -5.36 -1.50 -5.04
C ARG A 324 -4.36 -2.63 -5.22
N SER A 325 -4.17 -3.41 -4.16
CA SER A 325 -3.27 -4.57 -4.16
C SER A 325 -3.61 -5.58 -5.24
N SER A 326 -4.89 -5.65 -5.66
CA SER A 326 -5.34 -6.50 -6.74
C SER A 326 -5.42 -5.80 -8.11
N GLY A 327 -5.18 -4.48 -8.22
CA GLY A 327 -5.34 -3.75 -9.49
C GLY A 327 -4.40 -4.22 -10.60
N LYS A 328 -4.84 -4.17 -11.87
CA LYS A 328 -3.98 -4.49 -13.03
C LYS A 328 -2.78 -3.52 -13.13
N LEU A 329 -2.97 -2.27 -12.70
CA LEU A 329 -1.92 -1.24 -12.71
C LEU A 329 -0.79 -1.55 -11.72
N VAL A 330 -1.09 -1.99 -10.50
CA VAL A 330 -0.06 -2.32 -9.51
C VAL A 330 0.78 -3.51 -9.98
N ALA A 331 0.14 -4.49 -10.63
CA ALA A 331 0.82 -5.62 -11.24
C ALA A 331 1.77 -5.17 -12.37
N ALA A 332 1.33 -4.23 -13.22
CA ALA A 332 2.17 -3.66 -14.27
C ALA A 332 3.38 -2.87 -13.73
N ILE A 333 3.24 -2.21 -12.58
CA ILE A 333 4.34 -1.48 -11.92
C ILE A 333 5.33 -2.43 -11.24
N CYS A 334 4.86 -3.50 -10.62
CA CYS A 334 5.72 -4.44 -9.88
C CYS A 334 6.38 -5.48 -10.79
N ARG A 335 5.72 -5.89 -11.89
CA ARG A 335 6.27 -6.87 -12.85
C ARG A 335 7.12 -6.17 -13.90
N THR A 336 8.41 -6.04 -13.65
CA THR A 336 9.41 -5.76 -14.69
C THR A 336 9.77 -7.05 -15.43
N ASP A 337 10.14 -6.95 -16.71
CA ASP A 337 10.67 -8.13 -17.42
C ASP A 337 11.91 -8.67 -16.71
N THR A 338 12.13 -9.99 -16.85
CA THR A 338 13.09 -10.79 -16.08
C THR A 338 14.54 -10.27 -16.06
N ASP A 339 14.90 -9.37 -16.97
CA ASP A 339 16.23 -8.78 -17.09
C ASP A 339 16.42 -7.49 -16.26
N GLN A 340 15.35 -6.84 -15.78
CA GLN A 340 15.42 -5.61 -14.98
C GLN A 340 14.98 -5.87 -13.53
N ARG A 341 15.92 -6.30 -12.68
CA ARG A 341 15.71 -6.48 -11.23
C ARG A 341 16.10 -5.25 -10.41
N ASP A 342 16.23 -4.08 -11.06
CA ASP A 342 16.76 -2.84 -10.45
C ASP A 342 16.06 -2.45 -9.14
N MET A 343 14.72 -2.53 -9.09
CA MET A 343 13.97 -2.24 -7.86
C MET A 343 14.20 -3.27 -6.75
N TYR A 344 14.39 -4.55 -7.10
CA TYR A 344 14.69 -5.61 -6.14
C TYR A 344 16.10 -5.43 -5.57
N GLU A 345 17.08 -5.13 -6.44
CA GLU A 345 18.47 -4.88 -6.05
C GLU A 345 18.54 -3.66 -5.14
N LEU A 346 17.92 -2.55 -5.52
CA LEU A 346 17.83 -1.34 -4.71
C LEU A 346 17.25 -1.60 -3.32
N LEU A 347 16.13 -2.35 -3.23
CA LEU A 347 15.50 -2.67 -1.95
C LEU A 347 16.38 -3.60 -1.10
N THR A 348 17.04 -4.57 -1.72
CA THR A 348 17.95 -5.50 -1.04
C THR A 348 19.17 -4.76 -0.48
N ASP A 349 19.79 -3.88 -1.28
CA ASP A 349 20.94 -3.09 -0.85
C ASP A 349 20.56 -2.11 0.26
N ALA A 350 19.40 -1.47 0.17
CA ALA A 350 18.88 -0.61 1.24
C ALA A 350 18.54 -1.40 2.53
N MET A 351 18.06 -2.65 2.42
CA MET A 351 17.86 -3.54 3.59
C MET A 351 19.17 -3.93 4.28
N ARG A 352 20.26 -4.03 3.50
CA ARG A 352 21.63 -4.32 3.99
C ARG A 352 22.36 -3.10 4.54
N SER A 353 21.85 -1.89 4.30
CA SER A 353 22.47 -0.66 4.78
C SER A 353 22.42 -0.59 6.32
N ASP A 354 23.59 -0.60 6.94
CA ASP A 354 23.75 -0.47 8.40
C ASP A 354 23.90 1.00 8.85
N THR A 355 24.05 1.95 7.92
CA THR A 355 24.34 3.35 8.24
C THR A 355 23.10 4.23 8.35
N ASP A 356 22.04 3.91 7.60
CA ASP A 356 20.81 4.69 7.56
C ASP A 356 19.62 3.85 8.02
N HIS A 357 19.30 4.01 9.30
CA HIS A 357 18.21 3.27 9.92
C HIS A 357 16.84 3.63 9.35
N GLU A 358 16.61 4.84 8.88
CA GLU A 358 15.30 5.25 8.35
C GLU A 358 15.10 4.69 6.94
N LEU A 359 16.13 4.78 6.09
CA LEU A 359 16.16 4.14 4.78
C LEU A 359 15.94 2.63 4.89
N GLN A 360 16.66 1.97 5.81
CA GLN A 360 16.51 0.54 6.03
C GLN A 360 15.08 0.19 6.47
N SER A 361 14.49 0.95 7.40
CA SER A 361 13.08 0.78 7.81
C SER A 361 12.11 0.92 6.64
N LEU A 362 12.30 1.94 5.82
CA LEU A 362 11.49 2.18 4.63
C LEU A 362 11.64 1.05 3.61
N ALA A 363 12.85 0.53 3.41
CA ALA A 363 13.13 -0.59 2.51
C ALA A 363 12.43 -1.88 2.96
N PHE A 364 12.46 -2.23 4.26
CA PHE A 364 11.71 -3.37 4.81
C PHE A 364 10.21 -3.24 4.57
N TYR A 365 9.66 -2.06 4.82
CA TYR A 365 8.25 -1.79 4.59
C TYR A 365 7.87 -1.87 3.11
N ALA A 366 8.69 -1.27 2.23
CA ALA A 366 8.52 -1.32 0.78
C ALA A 366 8.60 -2.76 0.24
N ALA A 367 9.54 -3.55 0.76
CA ALA A 367 9.72 -4.96 0.41
C ALA A 367 8.48 -5.82 0.74
N ALA A 368 7.92 -5.66 1.94
CA ALA A 368 6.68 -6.33 2.34
C ALA A 368 5.52 -5.94 1.42
N LEU A 369 5.39 -4.64 1.14
CA LEU A 369 4.32 -4.09 0.31
C LEU A 369 4.42 -4.57 -1.15
N HIS A 370 5.64 -4.56 -1.71
CA HIS A 370 5.94 -5.04 -3.06
C HIS A 370 5.58 -6.52 -3.18
N SER A 371 6.05 -7.35 -2.24
CA SER A 371 5.74 -8.80 -2.20
C SER A 371 4.24 -9.06 -2.13
N ARG A 372 3.50 -8.26 -1.34
CA ARG A 372 2.03 -8.35 -1.25
C ARG A 372 1.36 -8.06 -2.58
N CYS A 373 1.77 -7.00 -3.27
CA CYS A 373 1.21 -6.64 -4.57
C CYS A 373 1.43 -7.74 -5.60
N ILE A 374 2.63 -8.32 -5.66
CA ILE A 374 2.92 -9.40 -6.61
C ILE A 374 2.17 -10.68 -6.26
N ALA A 375 2.19 -11.12 -5.01
CA ALA A 375 1.45 -12.31 -4.59
C ALA A 375 -0.06 -12.19 -4.88
N THR A 376 -0.61 -10.98 -4.70
CA THR A 376 -2.03 -10.72 -5.03
C THR A 376 -2.28 -10.77 -6.54
N ALA A 377 -1.37 -10.23 -7.35
CA ALA A 377 -1.46 -10.30 -8.81
C ALA A 377 -1.35 -11.75 -9.32
N ASP A 378 -0.36 -12.51 -8.84
CA ASP A 378 -0.11 -13.90 -9.23
C ASP A 378 -1.28 -14.83 -8.84
N SER A 379 -1.95 -14.57 -7.72
CA SER A 379 -3.14 -15.31 -7.29
C SER A 379 -4.33 -15.20 -8.25
N ARG A 380 -4.30 -14.28 -9.23
CA ARG A 380 -5.33 -14.19 -10.29
C ARG A 380 -5.06 -15.15 -11.43
N ASP A 381 -3.79 -15.36 -11.74
CA ASP A 381 -3.32 -16.09 -12.93
C ASP A 381 -2.90 -17.54 -12.60
N ALA A 382 -2.62 -17.83 -11.33
CA ALA A 382 -2.14 -19.14 -10.90
C ALA A 382 -3.22 -20.24 -10.97
N PRO A 383 -2.87 -21.51 -11.25
CA PRO A 383 -3.76 -22.67 -11.18
C PRO A 383 -4.00 -23.13 -9.74
N ALA A 384 -5.18 -23.72 -9.45
CA ALA A 384 -5.61 -24.21 -8.13
C ALA A 384 -4.52 -25.02 -7.39
N TYR A 385 -3.77 -24.39 -6.48
CA TYR A 385 -2.86 -25.09 -5.57
C TYR A 385 -3.63 -25.51 -4.31
N ILE A 386 -3.65 -26.82 -4.06
CA ILE A 386 -4.30 -27.42 -2.90
C ILE A 386 -3.18 -27.91 -1.97
N PRO A 387 -2.93 -27.26 -0.83
CA PRO A 387 -1.98 -27.79 0.13
C PRO A 387 -2.48 -29.13 0.70
N PRO A 388 -1.61 -30.14 0.87
CA PRO A 388 -2.00 -31.39 1.50
C PRO A 388 -2.42 -31.16 2.97
N LEU A 389 -3.36 -31.98 3.44
CA LEU A 389 -4.03 -31.91 4.75
C LEU A 389 -3.12 -32.15 5.97
N ASP A 390 -1.82 -32.31 5.78
CA ASP A 390 -0.91 -32.73 6.85
C ASP A 390 -0.79 -31.67 7.95
N ALA A 391 -0.66 -32.16 9.19
CA ALA A 391 -0.86 -31.42 10.42
C ALA A 391 -0.15 -30.06 10.44
N TRP A 392 -0.92 -29.02 10.75
CA TRP A 392 -0.46 -27.63 10.82
C TRP A 392 0.70 -27.48 11.84
N PRO A 393 1.74 -26.67 11.54
CA PRO A 393 2.96 -26.54 12.34
C PRO A 393 2.79 -25.69 13.61
N ILE A 394 1.57 -25.28 13.95
CA ILE A 394 1.26 -24.49 15.16
C ILE A 394 1.82 -25.19 16.40
N THR A 395 1.74 -26.53 16.44
CA THR A 395 2.28 -27.34 17.55
C THR A 395 3.81 -27.28 17.62
N SER A 396 4.50 -27.21 16.48
CA SER A 396 5.96 -27.17 16.41
C SER A 396 6.51 -25.83 16.89
N LEU A 397 5.96 -24.72 16.38
CA LEU A 397 6.35 -23.38 16.85
C LEU A 397 5.97 -23.17 18.31
N ALA A 398 4.81 -23.67 18.75
CA ALA A 398 4.42 -23.59 20.14
C ALA A 398 5.35 -24.37 21.07
N ALA A 399 5.82 -25.56 20.67
CA ALA A 399 6.82 -26.32 21.40
C ALA A 399 8.14 -25.53 21.52
N ILE A 400 8.58 -24.87 20.43
CA ILE A 400 9.77 -24.02 20.44
C ILE A 400 9.61 -22.86 21.43
N VAL A 401 8.49 -22.12 21.41
CA VAL A 401 8.24 -21.04 22.39
C VAL A 401 8.26 -21.54 23.81
N GLN A 402 7.58 -22.67 24.07
CA GLN A 402 7.50 -23.24 25.42
C GLN A 402 8.89 -23.65 25.93
N SER A 403 9.79 -24.11 25.05
CA SER A 403 11.17 -24.44 25.40
C SER A 403 12.04 -23.23 25.78
N LEU A 404 11.63 -22.02 25.42
CA LEU A 404 12.30 -20.77 25.79
C LEU A 404 11.77 -20.18 27.11
N GLN A 405 10.67 -20.72 27.65
CA GLN A 405 10.08 -20.24 28.89
C GLN A 405 10.77 -20.80 30.13
N SER A 406 10.91 -19.96 31.15
CA SER A 406 11.16 -20.46 32.51
C SER A 406 9.82 -20.75 33.20
N LEU A 407 9.84 -21.57 34.25
CA LEU A 407 8.66 -21.91 35.08
C LEU A 407 7.84 -20.68 35.51
N HIS A 408 8.49 -19.55 35.80
CA HIS A 408 7.81 -18.32 36.23
C HIS A 408 7.06 -17.61 35.09
N PHE A 409 7.65 -17.57 33.88
CA PHE A 409 7.07 -16.88 32.72
C PHE A 409 6.12 -17.77 31.91
N SER A 410 6.19 -19.09 32.07
CA SER A 410 5.26 -20.05 31.46
C SER A 410 3.79 -19.77 31.84
N ALA A 411 3.53 -19.32 33.08
CA ALA A 411 2.19 -18.94 33.51
C ALA A 411 1.64 -17.69 32.78
N ALA A 412 2.52 -16.77 32.38
CA ALA A 412 2.17 -15.53 31.68
C ALA A 412 2.00 -15.71 30.16
N LEU A 413 2.42 -16.86 29.60
CA LEU A 413 2.40 -17.14 28.17
C LEU A 413 0.99 -17.02 27.57
N GLY A 414 -0.04 -17.50 28.27
CA GLY A 414 -1.43 -17.42 27.81
C GLY A 414 -1.92 -15.98 27.63
N ALA A 415 -1.67 -15.11 28.60
CA ALA A 415 -2.07 -13.70 28.51
C ALA A 415 -1.33 -12.95 27.39
N ARG A 416 -0.05 -13.27 27.16
CA ARG A 416 0.73 -12.70 26.05
C ARG A 416 0.22 -13.18 24.70
N TYR A 417 -0.12 -14.47 24.59
CA TYR A 417 -0.75 -15.02 23.40
C TYR A 417 -2.06 -14.31 23.08
N ASP A 418 -2.95 -14.10 24.06
CA ASP A 418 -4.23 -13.40 23.84
C ASP A 418 -4.02 -11.95 23.37
N ALA A 419 -3.01 -11.26 23.91
CA ALA A 419 -2.65 -9.91 23.50
C ALA A 419 -2.14 -9.87 22.05
N HIS A 420 -1.23 -10.78 21.69
CA HIS A 420 -0.73 -10.93 20.31
C HIS A 420 -1.84 -11.30 19.34
N LEU A 421 -2.68 -12.28 19.68
CA LEU A 421 -3.80 -12.68 18.83
C LEU A 421 -4.76 -11.52 18.58
N SER A 422 -5.08 -10.73 19.60
CA SER A 422 -5.90 -9.53 19.45
C SER A 422 -5.26 -8.50 18.52
N SER A 423 -3.96 -8.27 18.66
CA SER A 423 -3.20 -7.36 17.78
C SER A 423 -3.19 -7.85 16.33
N VAL A 424 -2.87 -9.13 16.12
CA VAL A 424 -2.82 -9.79 14.82
C VAL A 424 -4.19 -9.75 14.12
N LEU A 425 -5.28 -10.02 14.82
CA LEU A 425 -6.62 -9.96 14.23
C LEU A 425 -7.01 -8.52 13.85
N GLN A 426 -6.61 -7.52 14.63
CA GLN A 426 -6.83 -6.10 14.30
C GLN A 426 -6.03 -5.68 13.07
N THR A 427 -4.73 -5.98 13.02
CA THR A 427 -3.87 -5.66 11.87
C THR A 427 -4.31 -6.42 10.63
N TRP A 428 -4.66 -7.70 10.76
CA TRP A 428 -5.22 -8.50 9.67
C TRP A 428 -6.50 -7.86 9.10
N SER A 429 -7.42 -7.42 9.96
CA SER A 429 -8.66 -6.77 9.52
C SER A 429 -8.39 -5.43 8.83
N ALA A 430 -7.40 -4.66 9.27
CA ALA A 430 -7.04 -3.38 8.67
C ALA A 430 -6.31 -3.55 7.33
N GLU A 431 -5.38 -4.50 7.24
CA GLU A 431 -4.61 -4.79 6.03
C GLU A 431 -5.48 -5.41 4.91
N ASN A 432 -6.54 -6.13 5.29
CA ASN A 432 -7.46 -6.82 4.37
C ASN A 432 -8.85 -6.15 4.25
N SER A 433 -8.99 -4.88 4.66
CA SER A 433 -10.27 -4.16 4.59
C SER A 433 -10.65 -3.67 3.17
N ASP A 434 -9.85 -3.97 2.15
CA ASP A 434 -10.13 -3.59 0.77
C ASP A 434 -11.49 -4.19 0.32
N GLU A 435 -12.45 -3.33 -0.06
CA GLU A 435 -13.78 -3.74 -0.52
C GLU A 435 -13.70 -4.75 -1.69
N SER A 436 -12.64 -4.68 -2.50
CA SER A 436 -12.42 -5.61 -3.61
C SER A 436 -12.10 -7.03 -3.14
N LEU A 437 -11.43 -7.17 -1.98
CA LEU A 437 -11.24 -8.43 -1.30
C LEU A 437 -12.58 -8.89 -0.70
N GLN A 438 -13.29 -8.01 0.01
CA GLN A 438 -14.58 -8.34 0.65
C GLN A 438 -15.69 -8.80 -0.32
N ARG A 439 -15.80 -8.20 -1.52
CA ARG A 439 -16.80 -8.62 -2.54
C ARG A 439 -16.55 -10.02 -3.09
N VAL A 440 -15.31 -10.51 -3.08
CA VAL A 440 -14.95 -11.89 -3.47
C VAL A 440 -15.35 -12.90 -2.38
N TYR A 441 -15.64 -12.44 -1.16
CA TYR A 441 -15.90 -13.27 0.03
C TYR A 441 -17.36 -13.32 0.50
N ALA A 442 -18.30 -12.67 -0.20
CA ALA A 442 -19.71 -12.73 0.16
C ALA A 442 -20.37 -14.04 -0.33
N LEU A 443 -20.26 -15.11 0.46
CA LEU A 443 -21.33 -16.10 0.56
C LEU A 443 -22.42 -15.51 1.48
N GLY A 444 -23.69 -15.66 1.12
CA GLY A 444 -24.84 -15.01 1.78
C GLY A 444 -25.13 -15.40 3.24
N SER A 445 -24.12 -15.79 4.03
CA SER A 445 -24.25 -16.29 5.40
C SER A 445 -23.46 -15.50 6.45
N GLY A 446 -22.97 -14.29 6.16
CA GLY A 446 -22.40 -13.38 7.18
C GLY A 446 -21.07 -13.82 7.80
N ARG A 447 -20.46 -14.90 7.31
CA ARG A 447 -19.06 -15.27 7.59
C ARG A 447 -18.23 -14.99 6.35
N VAL A 448 -17.21 -14.14 6.49
CA VAL A 448 -16.19 -13.91 5.46
C VAL A 448 -15.36 -15.19 5.35
N ALA A 449 -15.81 -16.12 4.51
CA ALA A 449 -15.00 -17.28 4.14
C ALA A 449 -14.14 -16.86 2.93
N PHE A 450 -12.82 -16.89 3.09
CA PHE A 450 -11.93 -16.74 1.96
C PHE A 450 -12.23 -17.89 0.99
N ARG A 451 -12.79 -17.59 -0.20
CA ARG A 451 -12.83 -18.60 -1.26
C ARG A 451 -11.38 -19.02 -1.52
N PRO A 452 -11.08 -20.32 -1.68
CA PRO A 452 -9.75 -20.78 -2.04
C PRO A 452 -9.43 -20.25 -3.44
N ARG A 453 -8.86 -19.04 -3.49
CA ARG A 453 -8.05 -18.61 -4.62
C ARG A 453 -6.69 -19.27 -4.50
N THR A 454 -6.01 -19.30 -5.62
CA THR A 454 -4.75 -19.99 -5.81
C THR A 454 -3.68 -19.40 -4.91
N GLN A 455 -3.15 -20.25 -4.02
CA GLN A 455 -2.01 -19.86 -3.21
C GLN A 455 -0.79 -19.77 -4.11
N VAL A 456 -0.02 -18.69 -3.93
CA VAL A 456 1.26 -18.48 -4.59
C VAL A 456 2.32 -19.05 -3.66
N CYS A 457 3.02 -20.09 -4.12
CA CYS A 457 4.16 -20.64 -3.38
C CYS A 457 5.34 -19.70 -3.52
N ILE A 458 6.02 -19.43 -2.40
CA ILE A 458 7.28 -18.72 -2.43
C ILE A 458 8.33 -19.61 -3.11
N SER A 459 8.87 -19.14 -4.23
CA SER A 459 9.98 -19.80 -4.90
C SER A 459 11.30 -19.52 -4.17
N GLY A 460 12.32 -20.35 -4.41
CA GLY A 460 13.65 -20.10 -3.83
C GLY A 460 14.34 -18.82 -4.34
N ASP A 461 13.81 -18.23 -5.42
CA ASP A 461 14.29 -17.01 -6.07
C ASP A 461 13.40 -15.79 -5.73
N ASP A 462 12.47 -15.91 -4.78
CA ASP A 462 11.43 -14.91 -4.53
C ASP A 462 11.83 -13.70 -3.65
N TYR A 463 11.32 -12.57 -4.14
CA TYR A 463 11.00 -11.27 -3.58
C TYR A 463 11.92 -10.63 -2.55
N PHE A 464 12.23 -11.22 -1.39
CA PHE A 464 13.25 -10.71 -0.44
C PHE A 464 13.65 -11.80 0.58
N ILE A 465 13.24 -13.06 0.34
CA ILE A 465 13.28 -14.11 1.37
C ILE A 465 14.71 -14.52 1.71
N ALA A 466 15.61 -14.53 0.73
CA ALA A 466 17.02 -14.80 0.98
C ALA A 466 17.63 -13.81 1.99
N GLU A 467 17.33 -12.52 1.82
CA GLU A 467 17.81 -11.46 2.71
C GLU A 467 17.20 -11.57 4.11
N LEU A 468 15.89 -11.85 4.20
CA LEU A 468 15.21 -12.07 5.48
C LEU A 468 15.77 -13.30 6.22
N LEU A 469 16.05 -14.39 5.50
CA LEU A 469 16.66 -15.60 6.06
C LEU A 469 18.09 -15.33 6.52
N GLU A 470 18.89 -14.59 5.76
CA GLU A 470 20.25 -14.20 6.15
C GLU A 470 20.24 -13.38 7.45
N ARG A 471 19.31 -12.43 7.58
CA ARG A 471 19.14 -11.64 8.80
C ARG A 471 18.66 -12.47 9.98
N LEU A 472 17.75 -13.43 9.78
CA LEU A 472 17.37 -14.38 10.82
C LEU A 472 18.54 -15.27 11.25
N LEU A 473 19.40 -15.71 10.33
CA LEU A 473 20.60 -16.46 10.71
C LEU A 473 21.56 -15.58 11.54
N HIS A 474 21.61 -14.28 11.26
CA HIS A 474 22.41 -13.30 11.99
C HIS A 474 21.66 -12.64 13.16
N PHE A 475 20.57 -13.24 13.64
CA PHE A 475 19.67 -12.61 14.61
C PHE A 475 20.38 -12.14 15.88
N PHE A 476 21.25 -12.97 16.48
CA PHE A 476 22.00 -12.53 17.67
C PHE A 476 23.20 -11.64 17.37
N THR A 477 23.57 -11.46 16.10
CA THR A 477 24.64 -10.55 15.68
C THR A 477 24.12 -9.18 15.22
N PHE A 478 22.83 -9.05 14.93
CA PHE A 478 22.21 -7.75 14.62
C PHE A 478 21.62 -7.07 15.86
N GLU A 479 21.51 -5.75 15.79
CA GLU A 479 20.84 -4.95 16.82
C GLU A 479 19.34 -5.31 16.93
N PRO A 480 18.73 -5.17 18.12
CA PRO A 480 17.31 -5.46 18.30
C PRO A 480 16.36 -4.68 17.39
N SER A 481 16.68 -3.42 17.06
CA SER A 481 15.92 -2.56 16.14
C SER A 481 15.87 -3.16 14.73
N SER A 482 17.00 -3.68 14.26
CA SER A 482 17.18 -4.32 12.98
C SER A 482 16.40 -5.64 12.90
N ASN A 483 16.49 -6.46 13.97
CA ASN A 483 15.75 -7.72 14.07
C ASN A 483 14.24 -7.51 14.11
N LEU A 484 13.77 -6.46 14.81
CA LEU A 484 12.35 -6.13 14.89
C LEU A 484 11.78 -5.86 13.48
N ARG A 485 12.50 -5.11 12.64
CA ARG A 485 12.10 -4.85 11.24
C ARG A 485 12.03 -6.12 10.41
N THR A 486 13.00 -7.03 10.57
CA THR A 486 12.97 -8.34 9.90
C THR A 486 11.74 -9.14 10.34
N ILE A 487 11.45 -9.20 11.64
CA ILE A 487 10.27 -9.90 12.18
C ILE A 487 8.99 -9.27 11.65
N ASP A 488 8.83 -7.94 11.75
CA ASP A 488 7.66 -7.22 11.27
C ASP A 488 7.40 -7.48 9.78
N THR A 489 8.47 -7.53 8.98
CA THR A 489 8.40 -7.83 7.54
C THR A 489 7.94 -9.25 7.29
N ILE A 490 8.52 -10.24 7.99
CA ILE A 490 8.07 -11.64 7.88
C ILE A 490 6.63 -11.78 8.34
N SER A 491 6.25 -11.16 9.46
CA SER A 491 4.89 -11.13 9.98
C SER A 491 3.92 -10.53 8.95
N ALA A 492 4.28 -9.41 8.32
CA ALA A 492 3.49 -8.80 7.25
C ALA A 492 3.32 -9.73 6.03
N LEU A 493 4.38 -10.43 5.62
CA LEU A 493 4.29 -11.43 4.55
C LEU A 493 3.36 -12.58 4.92
N CYS A 494 3.46 -13.08 6.16
CA CYS A 494 2.62 -14.15 6.68
C CYS A 494 1.13 -13.75 6.79
N ARG A 495 0.83 -12.44 6.88
CA ARG A 495 -0.54 -11.92 6.89
C ARG A 495 -1.19 -11.83 5.50
N ILE A 496 -0.43 -12.07 4.42
CA ILE A 496 -0.96 -12.09 3.05
C ILE A 496 -1.77 -13.38 2.85
N PRO A 497 -3.09 -13.33 2.60
CA PRO A 497 -3.94 -14.51 2.52
C PRO A 497 -3.62 -15.42 1.32
N PHE A 498 -3.03 -14.86 0.26
CA PHE A 498 -2.71 -15.57 -0.99
C PHE A 498 -1.32 -16.20 -1.01
N LEU A 499 -0.47 -15.87 -0.03
CA LEU A 499 0.86 -16.44 0.07
C LEU A 499 0.77 -17.82 0.71
N SER A 500 1.37 -18.83 0.07
CA SER A 500 1.47 -20.16 0.66
C SER A 500 2.53 -20.17 1.75
N MET A 501 2.17 -20.73 2.90
CA MET A 501 3.11 -20.94 4.02
C MET A 501 3.90 -22.25 3.88
N GLN A 502 3.63 -23.04 2.83
CA GLN A 502 4.30 -24.30 2.56
C GLN A 502 5.79 -24.09 2.23
N GLY A 503 6.67 -24.90 2.80
CA GLY A 503 8.13 -24.79 2.68
C GLY A 503 8.74 -23.70 3.57
N LEU A 504 7.97 -22.71 4.02
CA LEU A 504 8.41 -21.67 4.95
C LEU A 504 8.16 -22.04 6.40
N PHE A 505 6.90 -22.27 6.74
CA PHE A 505 6.46 -22.64 8.08
C PHE A 505 5.78 -24.01 8.12
N CYS A 506 5.09 -24.40 7.05
CA CYS A 506 4.33 -25.66 6.92
C CYS A 506 5.00 -26.63 5.94
N GLY A 507 4.68 -27.92 6.04
CA GLY A 507 5.16 -28.95 5.10
C GLY A 507 6.45 -29.65 5.52
N PRO A 508 6.96 -30.59 4.69
CA PRO A 508 8.16 -31.34 5.01
C PRO A 508 9.38 -30.41 5.04
N ALA A 509 10.05 -30.34 6.18
CA ALA A 509 11.20 -29.48 6.46
C ALA A 509 10.95 -27.98 6.12
N PRO A 510 10.20 -27.23 6.95
CA PRO A 510 9.98 -25.80 6.73
C PRO A 510 11.22 -24.98 7.11
N ILE A 511 11.66 -24.06 6.23
CA ILE A 511 12.93 -23.32 6.41
C ILE A 511 12.90 -22.30 7.55
N ILE A 512 11.84 -21.51 7.69
CA ILE A 512 11.76 -20.50 8.77
C ILE A 512 11.60 -21.22 10.11
N THR A 513 10.77 -22.28 10.16
CA THR A 513 10.67 -23.13 11.35
C THR A 513 12.02 -23.74 11.74
N PHE A 514 12.83 -24.16 10.76
CA PHE A 514 14.19 -24.67 11.01
C PHE A 514 15.09 -23.59 11.62
N VAL A 515 15.10 -22.39 11.05
CA VAL A 515 15.93 -21.28 11.56
C VAL A 515 15.49 -20.89 12.98
N LEU A 516 14.18 -20.79 13.25
CA LEU A 516 13.65 -20.50 14.58
C LEU A 516 14.00 -21.59 15.60
N TYR A 517 13.97 -22.86 15.18
CA TYR A 517 14.43 -23.98 16.00
C TYR A 517 15.93 -23.87 16.31
N MET A 518 16.78 -23.60 15.32
CA MET A 518 18.22 -23.43 15.52
C MET A 518 18.55 -22.23 16.41
N LEU A 519 17.84 -21.10 16.24
CA LEU A 519 17.95 -19.94 17.12
C LEU A 519 17.53 -20.26 18.55
N SER A 520 16.50 -21.09 18.74
CA SER A 520 16.08 -21.52 20.07
C SER A 520 17.13 -22.38 20.78
N LEU A 521 17.80 -23.28 20.06
CA LEU A 521 18.91 -24.06 20.59
C LEU A 521 20.09 -23.15 20.95
N GLN A 522 20.38 -22.15 20.11
CA GLN A 522 21.43 -21.17 20.38
C GLN A 522 21.11 -20.32 21.62
N ALA A 523 19.86 -19.89 21.79
CA ALA A 523 19.39 -19.17 22.97
C ALA A 523 19.54 -20.02 24.25
N GLN A 524 19.13 -21.29 24.21
CA GLN A 524 19.32 -22.23 25.32
C GLN A 524 20.80 -22.45 25.64
N ALA A 525 21.65 -22.54 24.62
CA ALA A 525 23.07 -22.65 24.82
C ALA A 525 23.67 -21.42 25.51
N TYR A 526 23.21 -20.20 25.19
CA TYR A 526 23.62 -19.01 25.93
C TYR A 526 23.19 -19.06 27.39
N ILE A 527 21.95 -19.49 27.67
CA ILE A 527 21.46 -19.65 29.05
C ILE A 527 22.34 -20.61 29.85
N ASN A 528 22.80 -21.69 29.23
CA ASN A 528 23.60 -22.72 29.90
C ASN A 528 25.09 -22.34 30.05
N ASN A 529 25.64 -21.55 29.11
CA ASN A 529 27.08 -21.29 29.04
C ASN A 529 27.49 -19.88 29.51
N VAL A 530 26.55 -18.93 29.57
CA VAL A 530 26.80 -17.56 30.04
C VAL A 530 26.37 -17.45 31.52
N PRO A 531 27.32 -17.22 32.46
CA PRO A 531 27.02 -17.06 33.87
C PRO A 531 25.92 -16.03 34.15
N ASP A 532 24.99 -16.38 35.04
CA ASP A 532 23.90 -15.51 35.51
C ASP A 532 22.96 -14.95 34.42
N LEU A 533 23.06 -15.42 33.17
CA LEU A 533 22.22 -14.93 32.07
C LEU A 533 20.73 -15.15 32.34
N ALA A 534 20.36 -16.30 32.89
CA ALA A 534 18.98 -16.59 33.27
C ALA A 534 18.40 -15.58 34.28
N PHE A 535 19.23 -15.11 35.21
CA PHE A 535 18.85 -14.10 36.19
C PHE A 535 18.66 -12.73 35.53
N PHE A 536 19.60 -12.30 34.70
CA PHE A 536 19.50 -11.03 33.97
C PHE A 536 18.31 -11.02 33.00
N LEU A 537 18.06 -12.12 32.30
CA LEU A 537 16.89 -12.29 31.44
C LEU A 537 15.59 -12.19 32.23
N GLY A 538 15.52 -12.83 33.41
CA GLY A 538 14.36 -12.71 34.29
C GLY A 538 14.10 -11.27 34.76
N GLN A 539 15.15 -10.53 35.13
CA GLN A 539 15.01 -9.11 35.47
C GLN A 539 14.55 -8.26 34.28
N ARG A 540 15.12 -8.50 33.10
CA ARG A 540 14.79 -7.76 31.88
C ARG A 540 13.35 -8.02 31.44
N LYS A 541 12.87 -9.27 31.54
CA LYS A 541 11.47 -9.64 31.30
C LYS A 541 10.52 -8.94 32.27
N ASN A 542 10.84 -8.92 33.57
CA ASN A 542 10.03 -8.21 34.56
C ASN A 542 9.95 -6.70 34.30
N GLN A 543 11.03 -6.08 33.80
CA GLN A 543 11.02 -4.67 33.38
C GLN A 543 10.10 -4.45 32.17
N SER A 544 10.15 -5.35 31.19
CA SER A 544 9.30 -5.31 29.99
C SER A 544 7.81 -5.54 30.32
N ASP A 545 7.52 -6.53 31.15
CA ASP A 545 6.15 -6.87 31.56
C ASP A 545 5.53 -5.81 32.49
N ALA A 546 6.31 -5.19 33.38
CA ALA A 546 5.84 -4.08 34.22
C ALA A 546 5.37 -2.86 33.39
N LEU A 547 6.03 -2.60 32.25
CA LEU A 547 5.62 -1.56 31.30
C LEU A 547 4.29 -1.92 30.60
N ARG A 548 4.06 -3.21 30.32
CA ARG A 548 2.82 -3.69 29.69
C ARG A 548 1.63 -3.70 30.67
N VAL A 549 1.84 -4.13 31.91
CA VAL A 549 0.78 -4.21 32.95
C VAL A 549 0.29 -2.83 33.39
N SER A 550 1.12 -1.78 33.30
CA SER A 550 0.67 -0.40 33.61
C SER A 550 -0.32 0.18 32.58
N SER A 551 -0.57 -0.49 31.45
CA SER A 551 -1.41 0.02 30.35
C SER A 551 -2.83 -0.55 30.29
N ARG A 552 -3.18 -1.58 31.07
CA ARG A 552 -4.56 -2.11 31.13
C ARG A 552 -4.89 -2.67 32.51
N SER A 553 -5.98 -2.19 33.10
CA SER A 553 -6.61 -2.81 34.27
C SER A 553 -6.95 -4.26 33.95
N ALA A 554 -6.22 -5.20 34.56
CA ALA A 554 -6.46 -6.63 34.43
C ALA A 554 -7.84 -6.96 35.01
N GLN A 555 -8.86 -7.08 34.14
CA GLN A 555 -10.03 -7.88 34.48
C GLN A 555 -9.56 -9.34 34.55
N LYS A 556 -9.67 -9.94 35.73
CA LYS A 556 -9.59 -11.39 35.93
C LYS A 556 -10.73 -12.04 35.15
N THR A 557 -10.49 -12.42 33.91
CA THR A 557 -11.27 -13.46 33.25
C THR A 557 -10.47 -14.75 33.38
N ASP A 558 -11.07 -15.75 34.01
CA ASP A 558 -10.59 -17.13 34.01
C ASP A 558 -10.67 -17.67 32.57
N THR A 559 -9.74 -17.27 31.71
CA THR A 559 -9.58 -17.84 30.37
C THR A 559 -8.67 -19.06 30.46
N LEU A 560 -9.23 -20.22 30.11
CA LEU A 560 -8.52 -21.48 29.91
C LEU A 560 -7.25 -21.21 29.11
N GLN A 561 -6.07 -21.51 29.66
CA GLN A 561 -4.83 -21.48 28.90
C GLN A 561 -5.02 -22.36 27.66
N PRO A 562 -4.80 -21.85 26.43
CA PRO A 562 -4.83 -22.70 25.26
C PRO A 562 -3.75 -23.77 25.45
N SER A 563 -4.15 -25.03 25.56
CA SER A 563 -3.21 -26.15 25.51
C SER A 563 -2.67 -26.21 24.09
N PHE A 564 -1.56 -25.52 23.83
CA PHE A 564 -0.94 -25.50 22.51
C PHE A 564 -0.52 -26.90 22.02
N LEU A 565 -0.42 -27.86 22.94
CA LEU A 565 -0.13 -29.27 22.70
C LEU A 565 -1.21 -30.11 23.41
N PRO A 566 -2.30 -30.50 22.73
CA PRO A 566 -3.41 -31.19 23.38
C PRO A 566 -3.06 -32.59 23.91
N ASP A 567 -2.02 -33.26 23.36
CA ASP A 567 -1.74 -34.68 23.64
C ASP A 567 -0.23 -35.06 23.63
N GLN A 568 0.70 -34.10 23.70
CA GLN A 568 2.15 -34.36 23.59
C GLN A 568 2.96 -33.51 24.57
N THR A 569 4.08 -34.04 25.06
CA THR A 569 5.04 -33.23 25.82
C THR A 569 5.85 -32.33 24.88
N VAL A 570 6.38 -31.22 25.40
CA VAL A 570 7.26 -30.31 24.64
C VAL A 570 8.46 -31.07 24.07
N ASP A 571 9.07 -31.94 24.88
CA ASP A 571 10.24 -32.74 24.48
C ASP A 571 9.90 -33.72 23.34
N ASP A 572 8.72 -34.33 23.35
CA ASP A 572 8.29 -35.22 22.27
C ASP A 572 8.06 -34.46 20.96
N ALA A 573 7.50 -33.25 21.04
CA ALA A 573 7.30 -32.39 19.88
C ALA A 573 8.64 -31.93 19.28
N LEU A 574 9.59 -31.48 20.12
CA LEU A 574 10.93 -31.06 19.66
C LEU A 574 11.73 -32.21 19.05
N LYS A 575 11.66 -33.42 19.63
CA LYS A 575 12.32 -34.61 19.06
C LYS A 575 11.77 -34.99 17.69
N ARG A 576 10.46 -34.84 17.46
CA ARG A 576 9.86 -35.09 16.15
C ARG A 576 10.42 -34.14 15.10
N ILE A 577 10.46 -32.85 15.42
CA ILE A 577 11.02 -31.81 14.56
C ILE A 577 12.50 -32.09 14.24
N GLU A 578 13.30 -32.40 15.27
CA GLU A 578 14.72 -32.69 15.09
C GLU A 578 14.94 -33.91 14.18
N ASN A 579 14.19 -34.99 14.40
CA ASN A 579 14.26 -36.19 13.56
C ASN A 579 13.88 -35.91 12.10
N GLU A 580 12.91 -35.03 11.87
CA GLU A 580 12.53 -34.61 10.51
C GLU A 580 13.69 -33.90 9.81
N TYR A 581 14.36 -32.95 10.47
CA TYR A 581 15.51 -32.23 9.90
C TYR A 581 16.75 -33.12 9.74
N ILE A 582 16.94 -34.13 10.61
CA ILE A 582 17.98 -35.15 10.44
C ILE A 582 17.70 -35.96 9.17
N ASN A 583 16.46 -36.43 8.99
CA ASN A 583 16.07 -37.22 7.82
C ASN A 583 16.23 -36.45 6.51
N CYS A 584 16.02 -35.13 6.55
CA CYS A 584 16.25 -34.24 5.41
C CYS A 584 17.72 -33.87 5.19
N GLY A 585 18.64 -34.26 6.08
CA GLY A 585 20.06 -33.91 5.98
C GLY A 585 20.34 -32.42 6.19
N TRP A 586 19.47 -31.71 6.92
CA TRP A 586 19.59 -30.27 7.18
C TRP A 586 20.36 -29.96 8.45
N MET A 587 20.39 -30.90 9.41
CA MET A 587 21.07 -30.70 10.69
C MET A 587 22.58 -30.48 10.51
N PRO A 588 23.14 -29.39 11.05
CA PRO A 588 24.58 -29.13 11.01
C PRO A 588 25.38 -30.19 11.76
N SER A 589 26.67 -30.29 11.43
CA SER A 589 27.61 -31.17 12.13
C SER A 589 27.68 -30.84 13.63
N PRO A 590 28.01 -31.82 14.50
CA PRO A 590 28.15 -31.58 15.94
C PRO A 590 29.17 -30.47 16.26
N ASP A 591 30.25 -30.40 15.48
CA ASP A 591 31.28 -29.37 15.62
C ASP A 591 30.75 -27.97 15.29
N ALA A 592 29.93 -27.85 14.23
CA ALA A 592 29.27 -26.60 13.88
C ALA A 592 28.29 -26.14 14.98
N ARG A 593 27.57 -27.07 15.62
CA ARG A 593 26.68 -26.78 16.76
C ARG A 593 27.45 -26.34 18.01
N SER A 594 28.58 -27.00 18.30
CA SER A 594 29.48 -26.65 19.41
C SER A 594 30.09 -25.25 19.24
N LEU A 595 30.35 -24.83 18.01
CA LEU A 595 30.87 -23.49 17.72
C LEU A 595 29.84 -22.37 17.99
N MET A 596 28.53 -22.67 18.05
CA MET A 596 27.45 -21.71 18.35
C MET A 596 27.41 -21.29 19.82
N THR A 597 28.09 -22.02 20.71
CA THR A 597 27.94 -21.91 22.17
C THR A 597 29.14 -21.26 22.86
N SER A 598 30.19 -20.89 22.11
CA SER A 598 31.42 -20.33 22.68
C SER A 598 31.26 -18.85 23.07
N ALA A 599 30.47 -18.59 24.12
CA ALA A 599 30.32 -17.27 24.70
C ALA A 599 31.34 -17.08 25.85
N LYS A 600 32.26 -16.13 25.72
CA LYS A 600 33.07 -15.64 26.84
C LYS A 600 32.52 -14.29 27.27
N ILE A 601 32.31 -14.11 28.58
CA ILE A 601 32.02 -12.80 29.16
C ILE A 601 33.35 -12.04 29.27
N GLU A 602 33.42 -10.87 28.67
CA GLU A 602 34.56 -9.96 28.81
C GLU A 602 34.12 -8.65 29.46
N THR A 603 34.69 -8.35 30.63
CA THR A 603 34.51 -7.06 31.33
C THR A 603 35.41 -5.99 30.74
N ARG A 604 34.85 -4.81 30.44
CA ARG A 604 35.64 -3.64 30.04
C ARG A 604 36.37 -3.08 31.26
N THR A 605 37.69 -3.31 31.37
CA THR A 605 38.51 -2.66 32.39
C THR A 605 38.69 -1.18 32.04
N GLN A 606 37.84 -0.30 32.59
CA GLN A 606 38.17 1.11 32.74
C GLN A 606 38.40 1.41 34.21
N THR A 607 39.64 1.80 34.53
CA THR A 607 40.05 2.38 35.79
C THR A 607 39.33 3.71 36.02
N SER A 608 38.39 3.76 36.95
CA SER A 608 38.21 4.88 37.90
C SER A 608 37.07 4.56 38.85
N GLU A 609 37.33 4.82 40.13
CA GLU A 609 36.43 4.62 41.25
C GLU A 609 35.14 5.42 41.07
N GLY A 610 34.01 4.72 41.02
CA GLY A 610 32.68 5.29 41.04
C GLY A 610 31.67 4.19 41.28
N THR A 611 30.97 4.24 42.42
CA THR A 611 29.84 3.38 42.74
C THR A 611 28.74 3.53 41.68
N PHE A 612 28.59 2.54 40.81
CA PHE A 612 27.50 2.48 39.83
C PHE A 612 26.61 1.25 40.05
N THR A 613 25.39 1.51 40.50
CA THR A 613 24.26 0.60 40.41
C THR A 613 23.76 0.59 38.96
N HIS A 614 24.26 -0.35 38.13
CA HIS A 614 23.66 -0.90 36.88
C HIS A 614 24.79 -1.56 36.05
N GLY A 615 25.10 -2.83 36.32
CA GLY A 615 26.29 -3.52 35.78
C GLY A 615 26.16 -4.22 34.41
N ALA A 616 24.96 -4.34 33.85
CA ALA A 616 24.73 -5.04 32.57
C ALA A 616 25.33 -4.37 31.31
N PRO A 617 25.36 -3.03 31.13
CA PRO A 617 25.81 -2.40 29.89
C PRO A 617 27.35 -2.42 29.70
N GLN A 618 28.12 -2.89 30.68
CA GLN A 618 29.59 -3.00 30.61
C GLN A 618 30.06 -4.44 30.29
N LEU A 619 29.12 -5.39 30.17
CA LEU A 619 29.39 -6.79 29.88
C LEU A 619 29.16 -7.05 28.39
N TYR A 620 30.13 -7.71 27.76
CA TYR A 620 30.03 -8.12 26.38
C TYR A 620 30.08 -9.64 26.26
N VAL A 621 29.35 -10.15 25.27
CA VAL A 621 29.26 -11.56 24.96
C VAL A 621 29.68 -11.76 23.50
N SER A 622 30.54 -12.75 23.26
CA SER A 622 30.83 -13.19 21.89
C SER A 622 29.63 -13.94 21.35
N VAL A 623 29.02 -13.42 20.29
CA VAL A 623 27.89 -14.01 19.57
C VAL A 623 28.32 -14.37 18.16
N LYS A 624 27.76 -15.45 17.61
CA LYS A 624 28.05 -15.92 16.25
C LYS A 624 26.77 -16.08 15.45
N PRO A 625 26.85 -16.03 14.11
CA PRO A 625 25.72 -16.38 13.26
C PRO A 625 25.20 -17.78 13.58
N CYS A 626 23.89 -17.95 13.45
CA CYS A 626 23.21 -19.21 13.56
C CYS A 626 23.64 -20.14 12.42
N ALA A 627 23.75 -21.45 12.68
CA ALA A 627 24.21 -22.40 11.68
C ALA A 627 23.14 -22.59 10.60
N PRO A 628 23.50 -22.50 9.31
CA PRO A 628 22.57 -22.70 8.22
C PRO A 628 22.32 -24.20 8.04
N ARG A 629 21.39 -24.57 7.16
CA ARG A 629 21.18 -25.97 6.81
C ARG A 629 22.43 -26.57 6.15
N ALA A 630 22.71 -27.83 6.44
CA ALA A 630 23.90 -28.52 5.93
C ALA A 630 23.85 -28.80 4.41
N THR A 631 22.66 -28.89 3.81
CA THR A 631 22.48 -29.23 2.38
C THR A 631 21.32 -28.44 1.75
N GLY A 632 21.32 -28.31 0.42
CA GLY A 632 20.27 -27.62 -0.34
C GLY A 632 20.55 -26.14 -0.63
N GLN A 633 19.60 -25.44 -1.25
CA GLN A 633 19.64 -23.98 -1.49
C GLN A 633 19.92 -23.23 -0.17
N TRP A 634 20.41 -21.99 -0.10
CA TRP A 634 20.62 -21.31 1.22
C TRP A 634 21.58 -21.97 2.24
N SER A 635 22.20 -23.13 1.95
CA SER A 635 23.23 -23.75 2.82
C SER A 635 24.51 -22.94 2.90
N ALA A 636 24.72 -22.04 1.93
CA ALA A 636 25.82 -21.08 1.89
C ALA A 636 25.52 -19.74 2.60
N LEU A 637 24.27 -19.50 3.02
CA LEU A 637 23.96 -18.32 3.84
C LEU A 637 24.65 -18.50 5.19
N SER A 638 25.32 -17.47 5.71
CA SER A 638 26.14 -17.46 6.94
C SER A 638 27.59 -18.00 6.82
N SER A 639 28.45 -17.20 6.17
CA SER A 639 29.88 -17.16 6.49
C SER A 639 30.18 -15.81 7.17
N GLY A 640 30.35 -15.83 8.50
CA GLY A 640 30.54 -14.61 9.29
C GLY A 640 31.39 -14.86 10.52
N PHE A 641 32.26 -13.90 10.84
CA PHE A 641 33.04 -13.93 12.09
C PHE A 641 32.11 -13.59 13.27
N GLY A 642 32.38 -14.18 14.44
CA GLY A 642 31.66 -13.80 15.65
C GLY A 642 31.90 -12.34 16.01
N ILE A 643 30.86 -11.66 16.46
CA ILE A 643 30.94 -10.27 16.91
C ILE A 643 30.86 -10.19 18.44
N ARG A 644 31.30 -9.05 18.97
CA ARG A 644 31.21 -8.73 20.39
C ARG A 644 29.97 -7.84 20.62
N ALA A 645 28.89 -8.43 21.12
CA ALA A 645 27.64 -7.71 21.40
C ALA A 645 27.51 -7.36 22.90
N PRO A 646 26.94 -6.20 23.26
CA PRO A 646 26.54 -5.90 24.62
C PRO A 646 25.56 -6.95 25.17
N LEU A 647 25.70 -7.29 26.46
CA LEU A 647 24.80 -8.23 27.13
C LEU A 647 23.34 -7.76 27.06
N SER A 648 23.08 -6.45 27.13
CA SER A 648 21.74 -5.89 27.00
C SER A 648 21.09 -6.18 25.65
N GLU A 649 21.85 -6.10 24.55
CA GLU A 649 21.34 -6.40 23.21
C GLU A 649 21.05 -7.89 23.04
N LEU A 650 21.90 -8.76 23.59
CA LEU A 650 21.63 -10.20 23.61
C LEU A 650 20.33 -10.52 24.36
N LEU A 651 20.12 -9.91 25.54
CA LEU A 651 18.89 -10.09 26.33
C LEU A 651 17.66 -9.58 25.59
N ASP A 652 17.73 -8.41 24.96
CA ASP A 652 16.64 -7.82 24.21
C ASP A 652 16.30 -8.66 22.97
N ASN A 653 17.31 -9.18 22.25
CA ASN A 653 17.14 -10.13 21.16
C ASN A 653 16.50 -11.45 21.63
N MET A 654 16.90 -12.01 22.78
CA MET A 654 16.27 -13.22 23.31
C MET A 654 14.78 -13.03 23.63
N ILE A 655 14.41 -11.87 24.18
CA ILE A 655 13.00 -11.51 24.42
C ILE A 655 12.27 -11.34 23.08
N LEU A 656 12.90 -10.65 22.13
CA LEU A 656 12.33 -10.41 20.81
C LEU A 656 12.08 -11.71 20.03
N LEU A 657 13.01 -12.67 20.06
CA LEU A 657 12.84 -13.99 19.44
C LEU A 657 11.61 -14.70 20.00
N GLU A 658 11.43 -14.65 21.32
CA GLU A 658 10.30 -15.27 21.99
C GLU A 658 8.97 -14.63 21.59
N GLU A 659 8.91 -13.29 21.56
CA GLU A 659 7.70 -12.56 21.11
C GLU A 659 7.39 -12.80 19.64
N ALA A 660 8.41 -12.87 18.78
CA ALA A 660 8.26 -13.12 17.35
C ALA A 660 7.63 -14.49 17.09
N ILE A 661 8.09 -15.54 17.77
CA ILE A 661 7.54 -16.88 17.57
C ILE A 661 6.09 -16.93 18.09
N ILE A 662 5.74 -16.24 19.18
CA ILE A 662 4.35 -16.10 19.63
C ILE A 662 3.50 -15.41 18.55
N GLU A 663 3.98 -14.30 17.99
CA GLU A 663 3.27 -13.59 16.90
C GLU A 663 3.04 -14.51 15.70
N PHE A 664 4.07 -15.26 15.25
CA PHE A 664 3.92 -16.21 14.15
C PHE A 664 2.89 -17.31 14.44
N VAL A 665 2.85 -17.84 15.68
CA VAL A 665 1.81 -18.79 16.11
C VAL A 665 0.42 -18.15 15.99
N CYS A 666 0.26 -16.91 16.47
CA CYS A 666 -1.00 -16.17 16.38
C CYS A 666 -1.41 -15.90 14.92
N ILE A 667 -0.47 -15.54 14.04
CA ILE A 667 -0.73 -15.32 12.61
C ILE A 667 -1.21 -16.62 11.95
N LEU A 668 -0.51 -17.73 12.14
CA LEU A 668 -0.91 -19.03 11.58
C LEU A 668 -2.28 -19.48 12.13
N TYR A 669 -2.57 -19.19 13.40
CA TYR A 669 -3.88 -19.46 14.00
C TYR A 669 -4.98 -18.58 13.38
N ALA A 670 -4.73 -17.28 13.19
CA ALA A 670 -5.66 -16.36 12.53
C ALA A 670 -5.96 -16.79 11.08
N ARG A 671 -4.93 -17.15 10.31
CA ARG A 671 -5.06 -17.71 8.95
C ARG A 671 -5.99 -18.91 8.91
N ARG A 672 -5.86 -19.82 9.89
CA ARG A 672 -6.71 -21.00 10.04
C ARG A 672 -8.16 -20.63 10.30
N ILE A 673 -8.42 -19.70 11.21
CA ILE A 673 -9.78 -19.23 11.52
C ILE A 673 -10.44 -18.60 10.30
N HIS A 674 -9.68 -17.83 9.52
CA HIS A 674 -10.16 -17.17 8.30
C HIS A 674 -10.23 -18.09 7.08
N GLY A 675 -9.74 -19.34 7.18
CA GLY A 675 -9.82 -20.32 6.12
C GLY A 675 -8.89 -20.07 4.94
N CYS A 676 -7.83 -19.27 5.11
CA CYS A 676 -6.85 -18.98 4.04
C CYS A 676 -6.12 -20.23 3.56
N ASP A 677 -5.90 -21.21 4.45
CA ASP A 677 -5.21 -22.46 4.16
C ASP A 677 -6.09 -23.70 4.42
N LEU A 678 -7.43 -23.53 4.44
CA LEU A 678 -8.37 -24.64 4.61
C LEU A 678 -8.89 -25.15 3.26
N TYR A 679 -8.97 -26.47 3.13
CA TYR A 679 -9.72 -27.12 2.07
C TYR A 679 -11.23 -26.93 2.30
N ILE A 680 -11.95 -26.36 1.34
CA ILE A 680 -13.41 -26.53 1.26
C ILE A 680 -13.64 -27.81 0.46
N SER A 681 -14.00 -28.89 1.16
CA SER A 681 -14.46 -30.13 0.54
C SER A 681 -15.83 -29.98 -0.08
#